data_AF-A0A7V0TTA4-F1
#
_entry.id   AF-A0A7V0TTA4-F1
#
_cell.length_a   1.000
_cell.length_b   1.000
_cell.length_c   1.000
_cell.angle_alpha   90.00
_cell.angle_beta   90.00
_cell.angle_gamma   90.00
#
_symmetry.space_group_name_H-M   'P 1'
#
loop_
_entity.id
_entity.type
_entity.pdbx_description
1 polymer ?
#
loop_
_entity_poly.entity_id
_entity_poly.type
_entity_poly.pdbx_seq_one_letter_code
_entity_poly.pdbx_strand_id
1 'polypeptide(L)'
;MQEISETTDITLFVRTSAEEIAPWSRQRIVDALVREAEIDYHLAVEISEEVEKQIVSSGISLLTTTLIRELVNARLIERGLEKERRLHGRLGFPLYDVRQLILHQNKESANTPHSPEGTNLIFAEGIKKEFSLHDVFSAEIGEAHAAGDIHIHGLGYIDRPYNICHSLEYLKIHGLNLPQAINSAEPAKHAEVLLLHMVRFSAILQGHFTGSIAWEALNISFAPYLTGMSNQEVRQLAQMVVYEFSQLAATRGGQALYTDMHIYYTMPAHWAGVEAIGPGGKPTGKKYREYEPEARKFATALMEVFHEGDATGKPFILPRPLLHISDDFWTAQGALEYLELVCEVAGNKGNSCFVFDRKNDALSFVCCRAGYPGDKEFKDELKKPWLVRSAAIQSVSLNLPRVAYSAKGDDKKLLSVLSEYADRAVTAHIQKKDFLEKLLSYAEKGPLALLAMNRDDYPFIRMNRSYYVIGLVGLNELVQIHTGCQLHESEQALDFGLKVVEYLRREIMLATGKKAMKFVLEQSPAETTAYRFARLDLKYFSPEAGHFVKGDIDEGAVYYTNSTHLNISADLPYMQRVVLEGLFHEYLEGEVITHLQMGGENYDKKELAGFIKDVFDKSANRQLDFSPEFTSCLSCGKTAAGVNHACVYCGSNEV
;
A
#
# COMPACT_ATOMS: atom_id res chain seq x y z
N MET A 1 8.30 39.15 62.30
CA MET A 1 7.22 38.87 63.27
C MET A 1 6.07 39.79 62.92
N GLN A 2 4.92 39.34 62.45
CA GLN A 2 4.18 38.14 62.85
C GLN A 2 3.29 37.67 61.69
N GLU A 3 3.12 36.35 61.57
CA GLU A 3 2.36 35.64 60.55
C GLU A 3 0.91 36.12 60.43
N ILE A 4 0.43 36.20 59.19
CA ILE A 4 -0.93 35.79 58.88
C ILE A 4 -0.78 34.58 57.97
N SER A 5 -0.87 33.40 58.59
CA SER A 5 -0.94 32.12 57.92
C SER A 5 -2.31 32.02 57.23
N GLU A 6 -2.35 32.08 55.90
CA GLU A 6 -3.48 31.50 55.17
C GLU A 6 -3.20 30.00 55.01
N THR A 7 -3.92 29.25 55.84
CA THR A 7 -3.88 27.81 55.98
C THR A 7 -4.65 27.16 54.84
N THR A 8 -3.97 26.85 53.74
CA THR A 8 -4.16 25.58 53.01
C THR A 8 -2.92 25.30 52.14
N ASP A 9 -1.77 25.05 52.78
CA ASP A 9 -0.71 24.27 52.14
C ASP A 9 -1.23 22.83 52.01
N ILE A 10 -2.19 22.61 51.10
CA ILE A 10 -2.43 21.28 50.57
C ILE A 10 -1.15 21.00 49.78
N THR A 11 -0.23 20.22 50.36
CA THR A 11 0.93 19.72 49.65
C THR A 11 0.42 18.78 48.57
N LEU A 12 0.00 19.36 47.45
CA LEU A 12 -0.52 18.66 46.30
C LEU A 12 0.66 18.00 45.61
N PHE A 13 0.58 16.68 45.49
CA PHE A 13 1.57 15.90 44.78
C PHE A 13 1.01 15.48 43.43
N VAL A 14 1.83 15.62 42.40
CA VAL A 14 1.50 15.23 41.02
C VAL A 14 2.33 14.02 40.64
N ARG A 15 1.66 12.93 40.23
CA ARG A 15 2.35 11.83 39.57
C ARG A 15 2.67 12.26 38.13
N THR A 16 3.96 12.36 37.81
CA THR A 16 4.44 12.77 36.50
C THR A 16 4.42 11.61 35.51
N SER A 17 4.61 11.94 34.22
CA SER A 17 4.72 10.94 33.14
C SER A 17 5.98 10.06 33.27
N ALA A 18 6.96 10.47 34.08
CA ALA A 18 8.16 9.70 34.42
C ALA A 18 7.97 8.80 35.66
N GLU A 19 6.73 8.62 36.11
CA GLU A 19 6.35 7.89 37.34
C GLU A 19 6.88 8.49 38.65
N GLU A 20 7.42 9.70 38.62
CA GLU A 20 7.89 10.41 39.80
C GLU A 20 6.75 11.17 40.48
N ILE A 21 6.81 11.29 41.81
CA ILE A 21 5.92 12.15 42.58
C ILE A 21 6.61 13.50 42.74
N ALA A 22 6.05 14.54 42.12
CA ALA A 22 6.59 15.90 42.17
C ALA A 22 5.62 16.85 42.91
N PRO A 23 6.13 17.92 43.55
CA PRO A 23 5.25 18.94 44.11
C PRO A 23 4.47 19.65 42.99
N TRP A 24 3.23 20.02 43.30
CA TRP A 24 2.40 20.87 42.44
C TRP A 24 3.12 22.17 42.08
N SER A 25 3.05 22.55 40.81
CA SER A 25 3.59 23.80 40.32
C SER A 25 2.76 24.28 39.14
N ARG A 26 2.01 25.37 39.35
CA ARG A 26 1.23 26.05 38.31
C ARG A 26 2.11 26.50 37.13
N GLN A 27 3.36 26.87 37.38
CA GLN A 27 4.30 27.28 36.33
C GLN A 27 4.47 26.20 35.25
N ARG A 28 4.37 24.92 35.61
CA ARG A 28 4.45 23.82 34.64
C ARG A 28 3.30 23.81 33.64
N ILE A 29 2.12 24.34 34.00
CA ILE A 29 1.01 24.53 33.07
C ILE A 29 1.35 25.64 32.09
N VAL A 30 1.85 26.77 32.60
CA VAL A 30 2.27 27.91 31.77
C VAL A 30 3.36 27.49 30.78
N ASP A 31 4.40 26.83 31.26
CA ASP A 31 5.52 26.36 30.43
C ASP A 31 5.04 25.35 29.37
N ALA A 32 4.11 24.46 29.71
CA ALA A 32 3.54 23.49 28.76
C ALA A 32 2.69 24.19 27.70
N LEU A 33 1.81 25.12 28.07
CA LEU A 33 0.96 25.85 27.13
C LEU A 33 1.77 26.72 26.15
N VAL A 34 2.81 27.39 26.64
CA VAL A 34 3.72 28.19 25.80
C VAL A 34 4.52 27.29 24.85
N ARG A 35 5.07 26.19 25.36
CA ARG A 35 5.98 25.33 24.60
C ARG A 35 5.26 24.40 23.62
N GLU A 36 4.12 23.85 24.02
CA GLU A 36 3.44 22.77 23.29
C GLU A 36 2.21 23.25 22.52
N ALA A 37 1.53 24.29 23.01
CA ALA A 37 0.31 24.82 22.40
C ALA A 37 0.49 26.19 21.74
N GLU A 38 1.73 26.72 21.76
CA GLU A 38 2.09 28.03 21.18
C GLU A 38 1.24 29.20 21.71
N ILE A 39 0.76 29.11 22.96
CA ILE A 39 -0.07 30.13 23.60
C ILE A 39 0.79 31.28 24.13
N ASP A 40 0.31 32.51 24.00
CA ASP A 40 0.95 33.68 24.61
C ASP A 40 1.07 33.54 26.14
N TYR A 41 2.20 34.01 26.67
CA TYR A 41 2.52 33.85 28.09
C TYR A 41 1.43 34.40 29.02
N HIS A 42 0.85 35.58 28.72
CA HIS A 42 -0.17 36.17 29.58
C HIS A 42 -1.44 35.32 29.61
N LEU A 43 -1.88 34.87 28.44
CA LEU A 43 -3.05 34.00 28.32
C LEU A 43 -2.81 32.64 29.00
N ALA A 44 -1.59 32.08 28.89
CA ALA A 44 -1.22 30.85 29.57
C ALA A 44 -1.27 30.99 31.10
N VAL A 45 -0.86 32.14 31.64
CA VAL A 45 -0.97 32.45 33.08
C VAL A 45 -2.44 32.49 33.52
N GLU A 46 -3.31 33.19 32.78
CA GLU A 46 -4.75 33.24 33.08
C GLU A 46 -5.38 31.85 33.12
N ILE A 47 -5.11 31.02 32.11
CA ILE A 47 -5.64 29.65 32.03
C ILE A 47 -5.12 28.83 33.23
N SER A 48 -3.84 28.97 33.58
CA SER A 48 -3.25 28.25 34.70
C SER A 48 -3.89 28.61 36.04
N GLU A 49 -4.31 29.87 36.22
CA GLU A 49 -5.02 30.35 37.42
C GLU A 49 -6.41 29.73 37.56
N GLU A 50 -7.15 29.65 36.47
CA GLU A 50 -8.48 29.04 36.46
C GLU A 50 -8.41 27.54 36.74
N VAL A 51 -7.44 26.85 36.15
CA VAL A 51 -7.22 25.41 36.37
C VAL A 51 -6.79 25.16 37.82
N GLU A 52 -5.92 25.98 38.39
CA GLU A 52 -5.51 25.86 39.79
C GLU A 52 -6.71 26.06 40.74
N LYS A 53 -7.51 27.11 40.52
CA LYS A 53 -8.75 27.35 41.29
C LYS A 53 -9.69 26.15 41.21
N GLN A 54 -9.86 25.57 40.01
CA GLN A 54 -10.70 24.40 39.80
C GLN A 54 -10.16 23.18 40.56
N ILE A 55 -8.86 22.91 40.50
CA ILE A 55 -8.22 21.79 41.20
C ILE A 55 -8.42 21.90 42.71
N VAL A 56 -8.15 23.07 43.29
CA VAL A 56 -8.31 23.32 44.72
C VAL A 56 -9.77 23.15 45.14
N SER A 57 -10.71 23.69 44.35
CA SER A 57 -12.15 23.58 44.65
C SER A 57 -12.71 22.17 44.53
N SER A 58 -12.07 21.30 43.74
CA SER A 58 -12.57 19.94 43.45
C SER A 58 -12.19 18.92 44.52
N GLY A 59 -11.32 19.25 45.48
CA GLY A 59 -10.91 18.34 46.56
C GLY A 59 -10.18 17.07 46.07
N ILE A 60 -9.52 17.14 44.91
CA ILE A 60 -8.85 15.99 44.29
C ILE A 60 -7.63 15.59 45.12
N SER A 61 -7.62 14.35 45.61
CA SER A 61 -6.55 13.81 46.48
C SER A 61 -5.30 13.32 45.73
N LEU A 62 -5.46 12.92 44.45
CA LEU A 62 -4.37 12.47 43.59
C LEU A 62 -4.43 13.18 42.25
N LEU A 63 -3.48 14.10 42.01
CA LEU A 63 -3.34 14.76 40.72
C LEU A 63 -2.39 13.96 39.82
N THR A 64 -2.79 13.83 38.56
CA THR A 64 -1.95 13.27 37.51
C THR A 64 -1.76 14.32 36.42
N THR A 65 -0.64 14.26 35.70
CA THR A 65 -0.41 15.11 34.52
C THR A 65 -1.53 15.00 33.50
N THR A 66 -2.14 13.82 33.36
CA THR A 66 -3.29 13.58 32.47
C THR A 66 -4.51 14.40 32.89
N LEU A 67 -4.89 14.34 34.17
CA LEU A 67 -6.06 15.08 34.66
C LEU A 67 -5.85 16.59 34.53
N ILE A 68 -4.65 17.08 34.87
CA ILE A 68 -4.31 18.50 34.70
C ILE A 68 -4.43 18.92 33.23
N ARG A 69 -3.92 18.10 32.31
CA ARG A 69 -4.01 18.35 30.86
C ARG A 69 -5.46 18.43 30.37
N GLU A 70 -6.34 17.55 30.85
CA GLU A 70 -7.77 17.60 30.48
C GLU A 70 -8.48 18.83 31.05
N LEU A 71 -8.15 19.26 32.26
CA LEU A 71 -8.69 20.51 32.83
C LEU A 71 -8.24 21.73 32.04
N VAL A 72 -6.97 21.76 31.61
CA VAL A 72 -6.46 22.80 30.71
C VAL A 72 -7.17 22.76 29.36
N ASN A 73 -7.34 21.58 28.76
CA ASN A 73 -8.05 21.41 27.48
C ASN A 73 -9.49 21.92 27.54
N ALA A 74 -10.19 21.67 28.65
CA ALA A 74 -11.53 22.20 28.86
C ALA A 74 -11.55 23.74 28.82
N ARG A 75 -10.59 24.41 29.46
CA ARG A 75 -10.47 25.88 29.42
C ARG A 75 -10.12 26.42 28.03
N LEU A 76 -9.29 25.70 27.27
CA LEU A 76 -9.01 26.06 25.88
C LEU A 76 -10.28 26.02 25.03
N ILE A 77 -11.12 24.99 25.18
CA ILE A 77 -12.40 24.86 24.46
C ILE A 77 -13.36 25.99 24.84
N GLU A 78 -13.52 26.28 26.14
CA GLU A 78 -14.39 27.36 26.63
C GLU A 78 -14.02 28.74 26.04
N ARG A 79 -12.75 28.94 25.69
CA ARG A 79 -12.22 30.16 25.08
C ARG A 79 -12.20 30.13 23.55
N GLY A 80 -12.71 29.07 22.92
CA GLY A 80 -12.70 28.89 21.46
C GLY A 80 -11.33 28.59 20.85
N LEU A 81 -10.36 28.20 21.67
CA LEU A 81 -8.97 27.90 21.29
C LEU A 81 -8.82 26.45 20.82
N GLU A 82 -9.58 26.08 19.78
CA GLU A 82 -9.63 24.69 19.29
C GLU A 82 -8.30 24.24 18.68
N LYS A 83 -7.55 25.15 18.03
CA LYS A 83 -6.24 24.85 17.45
C LYS A 83 -5.23 24.49 18.54
N GLU A 84 -5.15 25.32 19.56
CA GLU A 84 -4.24 25.16 20.70
C GLU A 84 -4.61 23.90 21.50
N ARG A 85 -5.91 23.62 21.67
CA ARG A 85 -6.38 22.37 22.27
C ARG A 85 -5.96 21.14 21.47
N ARG A 86 -5.95 21.21 20.12
CA ARG A 86 -5.45 20.10 19.29
C ARG A 86 -3.97 19.84 19.56
N LEU A 87 -3.14 20.89 19.58
CA LEU A 87 -1.70 20.80 19.87
C LEU A 87 -1.40 20.29 21.29
N HIS A 88 -2.17 20.73 22.28
CA HIS A 88 -2.05 20.29 23.67
C HIS A 88 -2.64 18.90 23.93
N GLY A 89 -3.27 18.27 22.94
CA GLY A 89 -3.90 16.96 23.05
C GLY A 89 -2.93 15.84 23.41
N ARG A 90 -3.41 14.83 24.14
CA ARG A 90 -2.65 13.59 24.39
C ARG A 90 -3.07 12.53 23.38
N LEU A 91 -2.08 11.88 22.76
CA LEU A 91 -2.30 10.72 21.90
C LEU A 91 -2.08 9.43 22.70
N GLY A 92 -2.94 8.43 22.48
CA GLY A 92 -2.84 7.14 23.13
C GLY A 92 -4.16 6.37 23.14
N PHE A 93 -4.13 5.17 23.70
CA PHE A 93 -5.29 4.30 23.79
C PHE A 93 -5.87 4.33 25.21
N PRO A 94 -7.20 4.21 25.36
CA PRO A 94 -7.83 3.82 26.61
C PRO A 94 -7.22 2.51 27.15
N LEU A 95 -7.05 2.41 28.47
CA LEU A 95 -6.49 1.22 29.11
C LEU A 95 -7.28 -0.05 28.79
N TYR A 96 -8.60 0.08 28.65
CA TYR A 96 -9.47 -1.03 28.26
C TYR A 96 -9.08 -1.58 26.88
N ASP A 97 -8.91 -0.71 25.89
CA ASP A 97 -8.56 -1.10 24.51
C ASP A 97 -7.17 -1.73 24.45
N VAL A 98 -6.19 -1.18 25.18
CA VAL A 98 -4.85 -1.78 25.30
C VAL A 98 -4.95 -3.22 25.81
N ARG A 99 -5.77 -3.46 26.84
CA ARG A 99 -5.97 -4.82 27.37
C ARG A 99 -6.64 -5.73 26.35
N GLN A 100 -7.65 -5.24 25.62
CA GLN A 100 -8.34 -6.04 24.61
C GLN A 100 -7.40 -6.44 23.46
N LEU A 101 -6.62 -5.48 22.94
CA LEU A 101 -5.68 -5.70 21.84
C LEU A 101 -4.53 -6.66 22.21
N ILE A 102 -4.13 -6.72 23.49
CA ILE A 102 -3.15 -7.69 23.97
C ILE A 102 -3.76 -9.08 24.14
N LEU A 103 -4.97 -9.17 24.71
CA LEU A 103 -5.57 -10.44 25.09
C LEU A 103 -6.29 -11.16 23.94
N HIS A 104 -6.70 -10.42 22.90
CA HIS A 104 -7.51 -10.94 21.81
C HIS A 104 -6.91 -10.57 20.45
N GLN A 105 -7.04 -11.48 19.49
CA GLN A 105 -6.60 -11.25 18.12
C GLN A 105 -7.40 -10.11 17.48
N ASN A 106 -6.70 -9.15 16.90
CA ASN A 106 -7.30 -8.08 16.12
C ASN A 106 -7.90 -8.65 14.83
N LYS A 107 -9.16 -8.32 14.53
CA LYS A 107 -9.88 -8.75 13.32
C LYS A 107 -9.90 -7.70 12.20
N GLU A 108 -9.37 -6.50 12.44
CA GLU A 108 -9.37 -5.42 11.43
C GLU A 108 -8.33 -5.64 10.31
N SER A 109 -7.26 -6.41 10.57
CA SER A 109 -6.21 -6.71 9.61
C SER A 109 -5.83 -8.18 9.69
N ALA A 110 -6.09 -8.93 8.63
CA ALA A 110 -5.67 -10.33 8.51
C ALA A 110 -4.14 -10.50 8.46
N ASN A 111 -3.42 -9.42 8.12
CA ASN A 111 -1.97 -9.43 7.91
C ASN A 111 -1.16 -9.22 9.20
N THR A 112 -1.81 -8.86 10.31
CA THR A 112 -1.13 -8.60 11.57
C THR A 112 -1.38 -9.76 12.54
N PRO A 113 -0.39 -10.63 12.79
CA PRO A 113 -0.61 -11.76 13.66
C PRO A 113 -0.70 -11.33 15.12
N HIS A 114 -1.44 -12.13 15.89
CA HIS A 114 -1.53 -11.93 17.34
C HIS A 114 -0.23 -12.37 18.02
N SER A 115 0.70 -11.43 18.13
CA SER A 115 2.03 -11.61 18.72
C SER A 115 2.47 -10.32 19.41
N PRO A 116 3.49 -10.34 20.29
CA PRO A 116 3.99 -9.12 20.93
C PRO A 116 4.34 -8.02 19.93
N GLU A 117 4.96 -8.39 18.80
CA GLU A 117 5.34 -7.42 17.78
C GLU A 117 4.12 -6.94 16.96
N GLY A 118 3.16 -7.82 16.68
CA GLY A 118 1.87 -7.41 16.10
C GLY A 118 1.13 -6.41 16.99
N THR A 119 1.14 -6.60 18.31
CA THR A 119 0.54 -5.63 19.26
C THR A 119 1.32 -4.32 19.34
N ASN A 120 2.66 -4.36 19.33
CA ASN A 120 3.50 -3.16 19.26
C ASN A 120 3.15 -2.33 18.03
N LEU A 121 2.97 -3.01 16.90
CA LEU A 121 2.63 -2.38 15.64
C LEU A 121 1.25 -1.73 15.69
N ILE A 122 0.22 -2.44 16.17
CA ILE A 122 -1.14 -1.86 16.32
C ILE A 122 -1.10 -0.59 17.18
N PHE A 123 -0.33 -0.60 18.28
CA PHE A 123 -0.21 0.58 19.13
C PHE A 123 0.53 1.73 18.44
N ALA A 124 1.62 1.44 17.74
CA ALA A 124 2.35 2.45 16.98
C ALA A 124 1.48 3.06 15.87
N GLU A 125 0.76 2.21 15.13
CA GLU A 125 -0.15 2.63 14.07
C GLU A 125 -1.28 3.51 14.60
N GLY A 126 -1.95 3.14 15.69
CA GLY A 126 -3.05 3.95 16.22
C GLY A 126 -2.57 5.31 16.72
N ILE A 127 -1.42 5.40 17.38
CA ILE A 127 -0.85 6.69 17.82
C ILE A 127 -0.49 7.55 16.60
N LYS A 128 0.16 6.97 15.58
CA LYS A 128 0.52 7.68 14.35
C LYS A 128 -0.70 8.11 13.54
N LYS A 129 -1.77 7.31 13.54
CA LYS A 129 -3.04 7.66 12.90
C LYS A 129 -3.66 8.90 13.54
N GLU A 130 -3.73 8.94 14.87
CA GLU A 130 -4.23 10.13 15.57
C GLU A 130 -3.33 11.34 15.32
N PHE A 131 -1.99 11.17 15.42
CA PHE A 131 -1.03 12.22 15.08
C PHE A 131 -1.26 12.78 13.67
N SER A 132 -1.50 11.91 12.70
CA SER A 132 -1.75 12.30 11.31
C SER A 132 -2.97 13.21 11.18
N LEU A 133 -4.08 12.83 11.82
CA LEU A 133 -5.33 13.57 11.76
C LEU A 133 -5.30 14.88 12.57
N HIS A 134 -4.42 14.95 13.57
CA HIS A 134 -4.29 16.11 14.46
C HIS A 134 -3.26 17.15 13.99
N ASP A 135 -2.15 16.71 13.40
CA ASP A 135 -0.99 17.58 13.10
C ASP A 135 -0.62 17.63 11.61
N VAL A 136 -0.74 16.50 10.90
CA VAL A 136 -0.29 16.41 9.50
C VAL A 136 -1.36 16.90 8.53
N PHE A 137 -2.62 16.46 8.71
CA PHE A 137 -3.73 16.84 7.85
C PHE A 137 -4.54 17.99 8.45
N SER A 138 -5.08 18.85 7.58
CA SER A 138 -6.02 19.87 8.03
C SER A 138 -7.32 19.26 8.58
N ALA A 139 -8.03 20.02 9.41
CA ALA A 139 -9.32 19.60 9.99
C ALA A 139 -10.30 19.09 8.93
N GLU A 140 -10.44 19.84 7.83
CA GLU A 140 -11.29 19.49 6.70
C GLU A 140 -10.95 18.12 6.10
N ILE A 141 -9.65 17.84 5.90
CA ILE A 141 -9.19 16.57 5.33
C ILE A 141 -9.37 15.42 6.32
N GLY A 142 -9.09 15.66 7.60
CA GLY A 142 -9.34 14.68 8.66
C GLY A 142 -10.82 14.34 8.79
N GLU A 143 -11.70 15.33 8.70
CA GLU A 143 -13.16 15.15 8.72
C GLU A 143 -13.66 14.41 7.48
N ALA A 144 -13.17 14.75 6.29
CA ALA A 144 -13.51 14.04 5.05
C ALA A 144 -13.09 12.55 5.12
N HIS A 145 -11.92 12.26 5.68
CA HIS A 145 -11.53 10.88 5.98
C HIS A 145 -12.50 10.22 6.96
N ALA A 146 -12.72 10.85 8.12
CA ALA A 146 -13.52 10.29 9.22
C ALA A 146 -14.97 10.04 8.83
N ALA A 147 -15.58 10.96 8.08
CA ALA A 147 -16.94 10.85 7.56
C ALA A 147 -17.05 9.72 6.53
N GLY A 148 -16.00 9.46 5.75
CA GLY A 148 -15.99 8.46 4.67
C GLY A 148 -16.22 9.03 3.28
N ASP A 149 -15.92 10.32 3.07
CA ASP A 149 -15.94 10.96 1.75
C ASP A 149 -14.70 10.51 0.95
N ILE A 150 -13.56 10.49 1.63
CA ILE A 150 -12.30 9.94 1.13
C ILE A 150 -11.73 8.93 2.14
N HIS A 151 -10.75 8.15 1.70
CA HIS A 151 -9.96 7.30 2.56
C HIS A 151 -8.47 7.48 2.29
N ILE A 152 -7.80 8.12 3.24
CA ILE A 152 -6.34 8.24 3.27
C ILE A 152 -5.76 6.92 3.75
N HIS A 153 -5.04 6.23 2.87
CA HIS A 153 -4.38 4.96 3.19
C HIS A 153 -3.17 5.17 4.08
N GLY A 154 -2.80 4.16 4.89
CA GLY A 154 -1.53 4.20 5.62
C GLY A 154 -1.41 5.31 6.68
N LEU A 155 -2.51 5.79 7.28
CA LEU A 155 -2.45 6.79 8.35
C LEU A 155 -1.58 6.37 9.54
N GLY A 156 -1.50 5.08 9.84
CA GLY A 156 -0.60 4.54 10.87
C GLY A 156 0.89 4.59 10.49
N TYR A 157 1.22 4.98 9.27
CA TYR A 157 2.56 5.02 8.68
C TYR A 157 2.83 6.37 8.01
N ILE A 158 2.35 7.46 8.61
CA ILE A 158 2.40 8.80 8.02
C ILE A 158 3.82 9.32 7.75
N ASP A 159 4.81 8.77 8.43
CA ASP A 159 6.23 9.03 8.25
C ASP A 159 6.87 8.24 7.10
N ARG A 160 6.09 7.42 6.37
CA ARG A 160 6.57 6.57 5.27
C ARG A 160 5.90 6.93 3.95
N PRO A 161 6.59 6.81 2.81
CA PRO A 161 5.94 6.70 1.50
C PRO A 161 5.09 5.44 1.39
N TYR A 162 4.30 5.34 0.33
CA TYR A 162 3.37 4.23 0.14
C TYR A 162 4.10 2.99 -0.39
N ASN A 163 4.47 2.94 -1.67
CA ASN A 163 5.08 1.77 -2.32
C ASN A 163 6.23 2.18 -3.24
N ILE A 164 7.06 1.21 -3.63
CA ILE A 164 8.23 1.42 -4.50
C ILE A 164 8.44 0.26 -5.47
N CYS A 165 8.78 0.59 -6.71
CA CYS A 165 9.40 -0.32 -7.66
C CYS A 165 10.81 0.14 -7.97
N HIS A 166 11.75 -0.79 -7.92
CA HIS A 166 13.14 -0.49 -8.22
C HIS A 166 13.90 -1.68 -8.77
N SER A 167 15.06 -1.39 -9.38
CA SER A 167 15.94 -2.41 -9.92
C SER A 167 17.03 -2.85 -8.93
N LEU A 168 17.41 -4.12 -9.04
CA LEU A 168 18.53 -4.72 -8.32
C LEU A 168 19.90 -4.15 -8.74
N GLU A 169 19.98 -3.44 -9.88
CA GLU A 169 21.21 -2.78 -10.33
C GLU A 169 21.78 -1.79 -9.31
N TYR A 170 20.93 -1.13 -8.51
CA TYR A 170 21.39 -0.23 -7.45
C TYR A 170 22.29 -0.98 -6.44
N LEU A 171 21.86 -2.16 -5.99
CA LEU A 171 22.64 -2.99 -5.06
C LEU A 171 23.85 -3.64 -5.72
N LYS A 172 23.80 -3.91 -7.03
CA LYS A 172 24.95 -4.41 -7.78
C LYS A 172 26.07 -3.40 -7.84
N ILE A 173 25.79 -2.10 -7.95
CA ILE A 173 26.82 -1.06 -7.99
C ILE A 173 27.29 -0.67 -6.59
N HIS A 174 26.37 -0.55 -5.62
CA HIS A 174 26.67 0.07 -4.33
C HIS A 174 26.81 -0.90 -3.15
N GLY A 175 26.46 -2.18 -3.34
CA GLY A 175 26.40 -3.15 -2.26
C GLY A 175 25.35 -2.77 -1.20
N LEU A 176 25.60 -3.16 0.06
CA LEU A 176 24.80 -2.73 1.21
C LEU A 176 25.62 -1.81 2.10
N ASN A 177 25.52 -0.52 1.86
CA ASN A 177 26.18 0.49 2.66
C ASN A 177 25.15 1.53 3.10
N LEU A 178 24.66 1.38 4.33
CA LEU A 178 23.48 2.08 4.84
C LEU A 178 23.88 3.11 5.90
N PRO A 179 23.26 4.31 5.96
CA PRO A 179 23.67 5.39 6.85
C PRO A 179 23.73 5.05 8.34
N GLN A 180 22.86 4.14 8.81
CA GLN A 180 22.75 3.76 10.23
C GLN A 180 23.34 2.37 10.53
N ALA A 181 23.90 1.69 9.54
CA ALA A 181 24.51 0.38 9.75
C ALA A 181 25.98 0.52 10.17
N ILE A 182 26.39 -0.24 11.19
CA ILE A 182 27.79 -0.28 11.65
C ILE A 182 28.69 -0.91 10.59
N ASN A 183 28.18 -1.93 9.90
CA ASN A 183 28.90 -2.69 8.89
C ASN A 183 28.35 -2.39 7.49
N SER A 184 29.23 -2.40 6.50
CA SER A 184 28.88 -2.33 5.08
C SER A 184 29.31 -3.60 4.35
N ALA A 185 28.63 -3.90 3.24
CA ALA A 185 28.99 -4.96 2.32
C ALA A 185 29.25 -4.38 0.92
N GLU A 186 30.41 -4.72 0.36
CA GLU A 186 30.77 -4.40 -1.03
C GLU A 186 29.85 -5.11 -2.03
N PRO A 187 29.77 -4.63 -3.30
CA PRO A 187 29.06 -5.31 -4.38
C PRO A 187 29.25 -6.84 -4.42
N ALA A 188 28.13 -7.55 -4.53
CA ALA A 188 28.12 -9.00 -4.55
C ALA A 188 28.92 -9.56 -5.73
N LYS A 189 29.76 -10.57 -5.46
CA LYS A 189 30.54 -11.31 -6.49
C LYS A 189 29.92 -12.65 -6.88
N HIS A 190 28.93 -13.12 -6.13
CA HIS A 190 28.22 -14.38 -6.35
C HIS A 190 26.71 -14.15 -6.25
N ALA A 191 25.93 -14.97 -6.95
CA ALA A 191 24.48 -14.80 -7.06
C ALA A 191 23.79 -14.92 -5.69
N GLU A 192 24.26 -15.84 -4.85
CA GLU A 192 23.75 -16.07 -3.49
C GLU A 192 23.95 -14.84 -2.61
N VAL A 193 25.10 -14.16 -2.74
CA VAL A 193 25.38 -12.92 -2.00
C VAL A 193 24.48 -11.79 -2.50
N LEU A 194 24.23 -11.71 -3.81
CA LEU A 194 23.31 -10.72 -4.37
C LEU A 194 21.87 -10.96 -3.87
N LEU A 195 21.43 -12.21 -3.80
CA LEU A 195 20.15 -12.58 -3.18
C LEU A 195 20.09 -12.14 -1.71
N LEU A 196 21.13 -12.40 -0.93
CA LEU A 196 21.19 -11.94 0.46
C LEU A 196 21.11 -10.41 0.56
N HIS A 197 21.74 -9.68 -0.37
CA HIS A 197 21.61 -8.22 -0.42
C HIS A 197 20.17 -7.80 -0.71
N MET A 198 19.53 -8.41 -1.70
CA MET A 198 18.15 -8.15 -2.09
C MET A 198 17.16 -8.41 -0.94
N VAL A 199 17.26 -9.57 -0.28
CA VAL A 199 16.38 -9.95 0.84
C VAL A 199 16.55 -8.98 2.02
N ARG A 200 17.78 -8.67 2.40
CA ARG A 200 18.05 -7.76 3.52
C ARG A 200 17.61 -6.33 3.21
N PHE A 201 17.86 -5.85 1.99
CA PHE A 201 17.40 -4.53 1.57
C PHE A 201 15.87 -4.45 1.53
N SER A 202 15.18 -5.48 1.05
CA SER A 202 13.72 -5.55 1.06
C SER A 202 13.15 -5.45 2.48
N ALA A 203 13.73 -6.17 3.43
CA ALA A 203 13.34 -6.10 4.85
C ALA A 203 13.61 -4.71 5.47
N ILE A 204 14.62 -3.99 4.99
CA ILE A 204 14.88 -2.61 5.41
C ILE A 204 13.84 -1.67 4.79
N LEU A 205 13.54 -1.80 3.50
CA LEU A 205 12.55 -0.99 2.80
C LEU A 205 11.14 -1.19 3.38
N GLN A 206 10.78 -2.39 3.84
CA GLN A 206 9.53 -2.65 4.56
C GLN A 206 9.34 -1.72 5.77
N GLY A 207 10.42 -1.38 6.47
CA GLY A 207 10.39 -0.44 7.59
C GLY A 207 10.22 1.03 7.18
N HIS A 208 10.35 1.34 5.89
CA HIS A 208 10.34 2.68 5.33
C HIS A 208 9.18 2.94 4.35
N PHE A 209 8.48 1.91 3.91
CA PHE A 209 7.31 1.99 3.04
C PHE A 209 6.09 1.36 3.74
N THR A 210 4.90 1.63 3.22
CA THR A 210 3.63 1.14 3.79
C THR A 210 3.04 -0.02 2.98
N GLY A 211 3.22 0.00 1.67
CA GLY A 211 2.69 -0.97 0.71
C GLY A 211 3.78 -1.86 0.12
N SER A 212 3.63 -2.20 -1.16
CA SER A 212 4.47 -3.15 -1.87
C SER A 212 5.91 -2.67 -2.12
N ILE A 213 6.83 -3.62 -2.08
CA ILE A 213 8.20 -3.50 -2.56
C ILE A 213 8.35 -4.34 -3.83
N ALA A 214 8.44 -3.71 -4.98
CA ALA A 214 8.58 -4.40 -6.26
C ALA A 214 10.04 -4.38 -6.76
N TRP A 215 10.45 -5.52 -7.30
CA TRP A 215 11.75 -5.73 -7.93
C TRP A 215 11.60 -5.86 -9.44
N GLU A 216 12.05 -4.83 -10.14
CA GLU A 216 11.97 -4.74 -11.59
C GLU A 216 13.01 -5.63 -12.27
N ALA A 217 12.59 -6.35 -13.31
CA ALA A 217 13.44 -7.17 -14.17
C ALA A 217 14.35 -8.16 -13.41
N LEU A 218 13.78 -8.81 -12.38
CA LEU A 218 14.52 -9.63 -11.42
C LEU A 218 15.44 -10.64 -12.12
N ASN A 219 14.87 -11.43 -13.05
CA ASN A 219 15.62 -12.50 -13.69
C ASN A 219 16.72 -11.98 -14.64
N ILE A 220 16.53 -10.79 -15.22
CA ILE A 220 17.53 -10.12 -16.06
C ILE A 220 18.68 -9.59 -15.20
N SER A 221 18.39 -8.98 -14.05
CA SER A 221 19.42 -8.46 -13.15
C SER A 221 20.34 -9.56 -12.60
N PHE A 222 19.81 -10.75 -12.34
CA PHE A 222 20.60 -11.92 -11.92
C PHE A 222 21.39 -12.56 -13.06
N ALA A 223 20.92 -12.48 -14.32
CA ALA A 223 21.47 -13.24 -15.43
C ALA A 223 23.01 -13.18 -15.60
N PRO A 224 23.69 -12.03 -15.45
CA PRO A 224 25.15 -11.97 -15.51
C PRO A 224 25.87 -12.83 -14.47
N TYR A 225 25.27 -13.07 -13.31
CA TYR A 225 25.81 -13.89 -12.22
C TYR A 225 25.64 -15.38 -12.45
N LEU A 226 24.77 -15.78 -13.39
CA LEU A 226 24.42 -17.18 -13.64
C LEU A 226 25.27 -17.84 -14.73
N THR A 227 26.17 -17.06 -15.34
CA THR A 227 27.04 -17.54 -16.43
C THR A 227 27.89 -18.70 -15.95
N GLY A 228 27.75 -19.85 -16.61
CA GLY A 228 28.51 -21.07 -16.28
C GLY A 228 27.91 -21.94 -15.16
N MET A 229 26.82 -21.52 -14.51
CA MET A 229 26.11 -22.34 -13.53
C MET A 229 25.31 -23.46 -14.21
N SER A 230 25.31 -24.64 -13.60
CA SER A 230 24.50 -25.80 -13.99
C SER A 230 23.00 -25.54 -13.80
N ASN A 231 22.14 -26.42 -14.33
CA ASN A 231 20.68 -26.27 -14.12
C ASN A 231 20.30 -26.47 -12.64
N GLN A 232 21.01 -27.36 -11.94
CA GLN A 232 20.78 -27.63 -10.53
C GLN A 232 21.12 -26.41 -9.66
N GLU A 233 22.25 -25.74 -9.93
CA GLU A 233 22.65 -24.55 -9.17
C GLU A 233 21.69 -23.37 -9.40
N VAL A 234 21.24 -23.14 -10.64
CA VAL A 234 20.25 -22.09 -10.93
C VAL A 234 18.90 -22.39 -10.28
N ARG A 235 18.47 -23.66 -10.27
CA ARG A 235 17.27 -24.09 -9.55
C ARG A 235 17.41 -23.89 -8.04
N GLN A 236 18.56 -24.21 -7.47
CA GLN A 236 18.81 -24.01 -6.05
C GLN A 236 18.73 -22.52 -5.67
N LEU A 237 19.28 -21.63 -6.49
CA LEU A 237 19.16 -20.19 -6.29
C LEU A 237 17.71 -19.73 -6.38
N ALA A 238 16.94 -20.21 -7.37
CA ALA A 238 15.52 -19.89 -7.52
C ALA A 238 14.72 -20.33 -6.28
N GLN A 239 15.02 -21.51 -5.74
CA GLN A 239 14.42 -21.99 -4.49
C GLN A 239 14.75 -21.06 -3.32
N MET A 240 16.01 -20.66 -3.19
CA MET A 240 16.41 -19.71 -2.14
C MET A 240 15.65 -18.38 -2.26
N VAL A 241 15.44 -17.86 -3.48
CA VAL A 241 14.68 -16.63 -3.70
C VAL A 241 13.25 -16.75 -3.18
N VAL A 242 12.52 -17.79 -3.60
CA VAL A 242 11.11 -17.98 -3.21
C VAL A 242 11.00 -18.23 -1.71
N TYR A 243 11.88 -19.04 -1.14
CA TYR A 243 11.80 -19.44 0.27
C TYR A 243 12.16 -18.29 1.21
N GLU A 244 13.23 -17.54 0.93
CA GLU A 244 13.59 -16.39 1.76
C GLU A 244 12.44 -15.38 1.78
N PHE A 245 11.87 -15.01 0.62
CA PHE A 245 10.81 -14.01 0.57
C PHE A 245 9.47 -14.50 1.16
N SER A 246 9.09 -15.77 0.94
CA SER A 246 7.85 -16.32 1.52
C SER A 246 7.89 -16.42 3.05
N GLN A 247 9.08 -16.55 3.64
CA GLN A 247 9.26 -16.70 5.08
C GLN A 247 9.60 -15.39 5.80
N LEU A 248 9.78 -14.27 5.08
CA LEU A 248 10.13 -12.98 5.69
C LEU A 248 9.12 -12.54 6.76
N ALA A 249 7.83 -12.82 6.55
CA ALA A 249 6.75 -12.49 7.47
C ALA A 249 7.04 -13.00 8.90
N ALA A 250 7.56 -14.21 9.04
CA ALA A 250 7.80 -14.85 10.34
C ALA A 250 8.95 -14.20 11.14
N THR A 251 9.82 -13.40 10.50
CA THR A 251 11.09 -12.97 11.11
C THR A 251 11.08 -11.56 11.69
N ARG A 252 10.13 -10.69 11.29
CA ARG A 252 10.12 -9.25 11.67
C ARG A 252 8.74 -8.73 12.03
N GLY A 253 8.09 -9.40 12.96
CA GLY A 253 6.84 -8.95 13.52
C GLY A 253 5.58 -9.49 12.88
N GLY A 254 5.75 -10.49 12.02
CA GLY A 254 4.63 -11.29 11.55
C GLY A 254 3.84 -10.68 10.39
N GLN A 255 4.14 -9.43 9.98
CA GLN A 255 3.55 -8.85 8.79
C GLN A 255 4.20 -9.38 7.52
N ALA A 256 3.37 -9.84 6.60
CA ALA A 256 3.82 -10.26 5.28
C ALA A 256 4.44 -9.09 4.51
N LEU A 257 5.61 -9.32 3.90
CA LEU A 257 6.23 -8.37 3.00
C LEU A 257 5.61 -8.53 1.61
N TYR A 258 4.70 -7.63 1.26
CA TYR A 258 4.14 -7.54 -0.09
C TYR A 258 5.26 -7.26 -1.10
N THR A 259 5.69 -8.32 -1.78
CA THR A 259 6.79 -8.28 -2.74
C THR A 259 6.30 -8.72 -4.11
N ASP A 260 6.54 -7.86 -5.09
CA ASP A 260 6.29 -8.17 -6.50
C ASP A 260 7.63 -8.42 -7.21
N MET A 261 7.68 -9.48 -8.00
CA MET A 261 8.85 -9.88 -8.77
C MET A 261 8.50 -9.80 -10.26
N HIS A 262 8.99 -8.75 -10.93
CA HIS A 262 8.78 -8.60 -12.36
C HIS A 262 9.73 -9.52 -13.13
N ILE A 263 9.16 -10.43 -13.92
CA ILE A 263 9.84 -11.51 -14.62
C ILE A 263 9.57 -11.38 -16.13
N TYR A 264 10.65 -11.51 -16.91
CA TYR A 264 10.61 -11.38 -18.36
C TYR A 264 11.14 -12.64 -19.03
N TYR A 265 10.34 -13.27 -19.89
CA TYR A 265 10.84 -14.37 -20.75
C TYR A 265 11.63 -13.84 -21.96
N THR A 266 11.20 -12.70 -22.50
CA THR A 266 11.86 -12.00 -23.60
C THR A 266 12.52 -10.73 -23.11
N MET A 267 13.73 -10.45 -23.60
CA MET A 267 14.46 -9.25 -23.20
C MET A 267 13.69 -7.96 -23.61
N PRO A 268 13.23 -7.12 -22.66
CA PRO A 268 12.52 -5.90 -22.99
C PRO A 268 13.45 -4.88 -23.67
N ALA A 269 12.90 -4.09 -24.61
CA ALA A 269 13.68 -3.22 -25.48
C ALA A 269 14.57 -2.20 -24.73
N HIS A 270 14.09 -1.68 -23.60
CA HIS A 270 14.82 -0.70 -22.80
C HIS A 270 16.03 -1.30 -22.05
N TRP A 271 16.05 -2.62 -21.81
CA TRP A 271 17.21 -3.33 -21.25
C TRP A 271 18.15 -3.86 -22.32
N ALA A 272 17.61 -4.27 -23.48
CA ALA A 272 18.37 -5.01 -24.49
C ALA A 272 19.68 -4.33 -24.92
N GLY A 273 19.69 -3.00 -25.01
CA GLY A 273 20.84 -2.20 -25.43
C GLY A 273 21.81 -1.80 -24.31
N VAL A 274 21.45 -2.01 -23.04
CA VAL A 274 22.18 -1.53 -21.86
C VAL A 274 23.37 -2.45 -21.57
N GLU A 275 24.51 -1.86 -21.20
CA GLU A 275 25.69 -2.60 -20.75
C GLU A 275 25.40 -3.31 -19.44
N ALA A 276 25.67 -4.62 -19.40
CA ALA A 276 25.35 -5.44 -18.25
C ALA A 276 26.38 -5.28 -17.14
N ILE A 277 25.87 -5.09 -15.92
CA ILE A 277 26.67 -5.04 -14.69
C ILE A 277 26.68 -6.45 -14.12
N GLY A 278 27.87 -6.96 -13.80
CA GLY A 278 28.07 -8.31 -13.30
C GLY A 278 28.69 -8.34 -11.91
N PRO A 279 29.23 -9.51 -11.53
CA PRO A 279 29.93 -9.73 -10.27
C PRO A 279 30.88 -8.60 -9.84
N GLY A 280 30.74 -8.17 -8.59
CA GLY A 280 31.54 -7.10 -8.00
C GLY A 280 31.17 -5.69 -8.49
N GLY A 281 29.98 -5.51 -9.09
CA GLY A 281 29.51 -4.20 -9.56
C GLY A 281 30.23 -3.69 -10.80
N LYS A 282 30.85 -4.59 -11.57
CA LYS A 282 31.66 -4.22 -12.73
C LYS A 282 30.91 -4.43 -14.05
N PRO A 283 31.12 -3.57 -15.05
CA PRO A 283 30.67 -3.86 -16.40
C PRO A 283 31.23 -5.19 -16.90
N THR A 284 30.39 -5.98 -17.55
CA THR A 284 30.78 -7.29 -18.11
C THR A 284 31.42 -7.18 -19.49
N GLY A 285 31.32 -6.01 -20.14
CA GLY A 285 31.66 -5.81 -21.55
C GLY A 285 30.62 -6.37 -22.54
N LYS A 286 29.52 -6.93 -22.04
CA LYS A 286 28.38 -7.43 -22.81
C LYS A 286 27.13 -6.61 -22.52
N LYS A 287 26.16 -6.66 -23.43
CA LYS A 287 24.82 -6.10 -23.22
C LYS A 287 23.90 -7.11 -22.54
N TYR A 288 22.86 -6.62 -21.86
CA TYR A 288 21.86 -7.51 -21.22
C TYR A 288 21.20 -8.49 -22.19
N ARG A 289 21.00 -8.11 -23.46
CA ARG A 289 20.47 -9.02 -24.49
C ARG A 289 21.31 -10.30 -24.68
N GLU A 290 22.60 -10.24 -24.42
CA GLU A 290 23.49 -11.41 -24.55
C GLU A 290 23.32 -12.42 -23.41
N TYR A 291 22.62 -12.04 -22.33
CA TYR A 291 22.30 -12.88 -21.17
C TYR A 291 20.86 -13.41 -21.19
N GLU A 292 20.17 -13.31 -22.33
CA GLU A 292 18.81 -13.81 -22.48
C GLU A 292 18.66 -15.32 -22.18
N PRO A 293 19.61 -16.21 -22.55
CA PRO A 293 19.55 -17.62 -22.16
C PRO A 293 19.57 -17.83 -20.64
N GLU A 294 20.46 -17.14 -19.93
CA GLU A 294 20.57 -17.19 -18.47
C GLU A 294 19.31 -16.62 -17.79
N ALA A 295 18.77 -15.51 -18.31
CA ALA A 295 17.54 -14.89 -17.81
C ALA A 295 16.32 -15.81 -17.95
N ARG A 296 16.17 -16.49 -19.11
CA ARG A 296 15.09 -17.47 -19.35
C ARG A 296 15.22 -18.69 -18.45
N LYS A 297 16.44 -19.22 -18.35
CA LYS A 297 16.72 -20.37 -17.49
C LYS A 297 16.32 -20.11 -16.03
N PHE A 298 16.63 -18.92 -15.52
CA PHE A 298 16.25 -18.54 -14.16
C PHE A 298 14.74 -18.27 -14.02
N ALA A 299 14.10 -17.63 -15.01
CA ALA A 299 12.65 -17.44 -15.03
C ALA A 299 11.89 -18.78 -14.99
N THR A 300 12.32 -19.78 -15.76
CA THR A 300 11.78 -21.14 -15.71
C THR A 300 11.99 -21.77 -14.33
N ALA A 301 13.20 -21.71 -13.79
CA ALA A 301 13.51 -22.27 -12.47
C ALA A 301 12.65 -21.67 -11.35
N LEU A 302 12.37 -20.36 -11.39
CA LEU A 302 11.44 -19.71 -10.45
C LEU A 302 10.04 -20.30 -10.54
N MET A 303 9.49 -20.44 -11.74
CA MET A 303 8.14 -20.99 -11.94
C MET A 303 8.05 -22.46 -11.52
N GLU A 304 9.10 -23.24 -11.73
CA GLU A 304 9.13 -24.64 -11.28
C GLU A 304 9.09 -24.73 -9.74
N VAL A 305 9.71 -23.81 -9.01
CA VAL A 305 9.63 -23.76 -7.54
C VAL A 305 8.24 -23.34 -7.07
N PHE A 306 7.64 -22.33 -7.70
CA PHE A 306 6.25 -21.96 -7.39
C PHE A 306 5.27 -23.10 -7.66
N HIS A 307 5.50 -23.88 -8.73
CA HIS A 307 4.71 -25.05 -9.06
C HIS A 307 4.76 -26.13 -7.96
N GLU A 308 5.95 -26.41 -7.43
CA GLU A 308 6.12 -27.36 -6.31
C GLU A 308 5.34 -26.91 -5.06
N GLY A 309 5.37 -25.60 -4.76
CA GLY A 309 4.80 -25.05 -3.53
C GLY A 309 5.72 -25.24 -2.32
N ASP A 310 5.19 -25.00 -1.12
CA ASP A 310 5.94 -25.14 0.12
C ASP A 310 6.27 -26.62 0.45
N ALA A 311 6.87 -26.87 1.61
CA ALA A 311 7.22 -28.24 2.04
C ALA A 311 6.03 -29.22 2.11
N THR A 312 4.80 -28.71 2.13
CA THR A 312 3.54 -29.47 2.12
C THR A 312 2.77 -29.36 0.79
N GLY A 313 3.33 -28.66 -0.19
CA GLY A 313 2.75 -28.39 -1.49
C GLY A 313 1.75 -27.22 -1.51
N LYS A 314 1.66 -26.41 -0.44
CA LYS A 314 0.77 -25.24 -0.40
C LYS A 314 1.29 -24.13 -1.32
N PRO A 315 0.40 -23.27 -1.84
CA PRO A 315 0.82 -22.10 -2.60
C PRO A 315 1.61 -21.12 -1.74
N PHE A 316 2.57 -20.45 -2.35
CA PHE A 316 3.21 -19.28 -1.75
C PHE A 316 2.32 -18.06 -2.01
N ILE A 317 1.82 -17.42 -0.95
CA ILE A 317 1.03 -16.18 -1.08
C ILE A 317 1.91 -15.05 -1.60
N LEU A 318 3.13 -14.96 -1.08
CA LEU A 318 4.16 -13.99 -1.45
C LEU A 318 5.51 -14.71 -1.57
N PRO A 319 6.45 -14.21 -2.40
CA PRO A 319 6.31 -13.07 -3.31
C PRO A 319 5.41 -13.40 -4.52
N ARG A 320 4.82 -12.38 -5.17
CA ARG A 320 4.04 -12.57 -6.40
C ARG A 320 4.95 -12.50 -7.63
N PRO A 321 4.95 -13.52 -8.51
CA PRO A 321 5.60 -13.41 -9.80
C PRO A 321 4.69 -12.68 -10.81
N LEU A 322 5.20 -11.59 -11.36
CA LEU A 322 4.54 -10.80 -12.41
C LEU A 322 5.22 -11.11 -13.75
N LEU A 323 4.57 -11.91 -14.59
CA LEU A 323 5.07 -12.25 -15.92
C LEU A 323 4.72 -11.15 -16.92
N HIS A 324 5.73 -10.51 -17.50
CA HIS A 324 5.55 -9.59 -18.61
C HIS A 324 5.41 -10.33 -19.94
N ILE A 325 4.32 -10.06 -20.64
CA ILE A 325 4.01 -10.56 -21.97
C ILE A 325 3.97 -9.37 -22.93
N SER A 326 4.91 -9.36 -23.87
CA SER A 326 5.02 -8.33 -24.92
C SER A 326 4.71 -8.94 -26.29
N ASP A 327 4.62 -8.12 -27.34
CA ASP A 327 4.48 -8.60 -28.72
C ASP A 327 5.57 -9.62 -29.11
N ASP A 328 6.81 -9.40 -28.64
CA ASP A 328 7.96 -10.23 -28.98
C ASP A 328 7.88 -11.61 -28.28
N PHE A 329 7.12 -11.72 -27.18
CA PHE A 329 6.90 -12.97 -26.44
C PHE A 329 6.32 -14.07 -27.33
N TRP A 330 5.31 -13.74 -28.14
CA TRP A 330 4.59 -14.69 -28.98
C TRP A 330 5.43 -15.31 -30.10
N THR A 331 6.56 -14.69 -30.44
CA THR A 331 7.47 -15.18 -31.47
C THR A 331 8.73 -15.85 -30.89
N ALA A 332 8.93 -15.74 -29.58
CA ALA A 332 10.12 -16.26 -28.93
C ALA A 332 10.06 -17.79 -28.78
N GLN A 333 11.17 -18.44 -29.13
CA GLN A 333 11.30 -19.88 -28.97
C GLN A 333 11.15 -20.29 -27.49
N GLY A 334 10.28 -21.27 -27.23
CA GLY A 334 10.03 -21.81 -25.88
C GLY A 334 9.05 -21.00 -25.03
N ALA A 335 8.55 -19.85 -25.54
CA ALA A 335 7.72 -18.95 -24.75
C ALA A 335 6.33 -19.51 -24.49
N LEU A 336 5.77 -20.28 -25.42
CA LEU A 336 4.46 -20.92 -25.24
C LEU A 336 4.54 -22.02 -24.17
N GLU A 337 5.57 -22.85 -24.21
CA GLU A 337 5.81 -23.88 -23.20
C GLU A 337 6.05 -23.28 -21.81
N TYR A 338 6.75 -22.14 -21.76
CA TYR A 338 6.89 -21.38 -20.52
C TYR A 338 5.57 -20.77 -20.04
N LEU A 339 4.75 -20.23 -20.95
CA LEU A 339 3.42 -19.71 -20.61
C LEU A 339 2.51 -20.82 -20.06
N GLU A 340 2.54 -22.00 -20.66
CA GLU A 340 1.82 -23.17 -20.16
C GLU A 340 2.25 -23.52 -18.72
N LEU A 341 3.56 -23.50 -18.42
CA LEU A 341 4.04 -23.70 -17.04
C LEU A 341 3.51 -22.62 -16.09
N VAL A 342 3.54 -21.35 -16.50
CA VAL A 342 3.05 -20.23 -15.67
C VAL A 342 1.54 -20.33 -15.44
N CYS A 343 0.78 -20.71 -16.46
CA CYS A 343 -0.67 -20.95 -16.35
C CYS A 343 -0.98 -22.14 -15.44
N GLU A 344 -0.17 -23.19 -15.48
CA GLU A 344 -0.29 -24.32 -14.56
C GLU A 344 -0.02 -23.91 -13.10
N VAL A 345 0.95 -23.01 -12.86
CA VAL A 345 1.15 -22.40 -11.54
C VAL A 345 -0.06 -21.55 -11.16
N ALA A 346 -0.52 -20.67 -12.05
CA ALA A 346 -1.60 -19.74 -11.77
C ALA A 346 -2.91 -20.47 -11.43
N GLY A 347 -3.31 -21.47 -12.22
CA GLY A 347 -4.52 -22.26 -11.98
C GLY A 347 -4.47 -23.11 -10.71
N ASN A 348 -3.28 -23.59 -10.31
CA ASN A 348 -3.14 -24.46 -9.13
C ASN A 348 -2.76 -23.71 -7.84
N LYS A 349 -2.11 -22.54 -7.95
CA LYS A 349 -1.50 -21.81 -6.83
C LYS A 349 -1.97 -20.35 -6.70
N GLY A 350 -2.56 -19.76 -7.74
CA GLY A 350 -3.20 -18.44 -7.74
C GLY A 350 -2.29 -17.21 -7.70
N ASN A 351 -1.05 -17.33 -7.24
CA ASN A 351 -0.20 -16.15 -6.95
C ASN A 351 0.41 -15.46 -8.18
N SER A 352 0.36 -16.08 -9.36
CA SER A 352 0.94 -15.55 -10.60
C SER A 352 0.07 -14.47 -11.24
N CYS A 353 0.68 -13.35 -11.61
CA CYS A 353 0.03 -12.25 -12.33
C CYS A 353 0.63 -12.11 -13.74
N PHE A 354 -0.22 -11.81 -14.73
CA PHE A 354 0.16 -11.56 -16.11
C PHE A 354 0.08 -10.07 -16.40
N VAL A 355 1.17 -9.47 -16.89
CA VAL A 355 1.26 -8.06 -17.25
C VAL A 355 1.41 -7.93 -18.77
N PHE A 356 0.53 -7.17 -19.41
CA PHE A 356 0.46 -7.06 -20.87
C PHE A 356 1.16 -5.81 -21.41
N ASP A 357 2.44 -5.96 -21.77
CA ASP A 357 3.32 -4.93 -22.31
C ASP A 357 3.11 -4.72 -23.82
N ARG A 358 1.97 -4.14 -24.22
CA ARG A 358 1.66 -3.85 -25.63
C ARG A 358 2.39 -2.61 -26.14
N LYS A 359 2.91 -2.64 -27.38
CA LYS A 359 3.61 -1.49 -28.01
C LYS A 359 2.78 -0.20 -28.10
N ASN A 360 1.45 -0.30 -28.19
CA ASN A 360 0.55 0.85 -28.33
C ASN A 360 -0.03 1.36 -27.00
N ASP A 361 0.38 0.82 -25.85
CA ASP A 361 -0.12 1.27 -24.55
C ASP A 361 0.57 2.58 -24.12
N ALA A 362 -0.09 3.69 -24.41
CA ALA A 362 0.36 5.04 -24.05
C ALA A 362 0.39 5.28 -22.53
N LEU A 363 -0.31 4.45 -21.76
CA LEU A 363 -0.41 4.51 -20.30
C LEU A 363 0.33 3.36 -19.62
N SER A 364 1.25 2.66 -20.29
CA SER A 364 1.99 1.53 -19.71
C SER A 364 2.82 1.97 -18.48
N PHE A 365 2.14 2.02 -17.34
CA PHE A 365 2.67 2.20 -16.02
C PHE A 365 2.97 0.82 -15.47
N VAL A 366 4.02 0.22 -16.02
CA VAL A 366 4.68 -0.86 -15.30
C VAL A 366 5.61 -0.18 -14.32
N CYS A 367 5.08 0.10 -13.11
CA CYS A 367 5.62 0.51 -11.80
C CYS A 367 6.90 1.39 -11.71
N CYS A 368 7.54 1.69 -12.83
CA CYS A 368 8.92 2.13 -13.00
C CYS A 368 9.11 2.86 -14.36
N ARG A 369 8.15 2.76 -15.31
CA ARG A 369 8.19 3.37 -16.65
C ARG A 369 7.49 4.72 -16.76
N ALA A 370 7.08 5.30 -15.64
CA ALA A 370 6.20 6.46 -15.58
C ALA A 370 6.96 7.80 -15.67
N GLY A 371 7.54 8.12 -16.82
CA GLY A 371 8.02 9.48 -17.12
C GLY A 371 6.87 10.49 -17.23
N TYR A 372 7.18 11.79 -17.25
CA TYR A 372 6.24 12.78 -17.76
C TYR A 372 6.18 12.65 -19.30
N PRO A 373 5.00 12.77 -19.94
CA PRO A 373 4.92 12.81 -21.39
C PRO A 373 5.87 13.87 -21.96
N GLY A 374 6.80 13.46 -22.84
CA GLY A 374 7.79 14.36 -23.45
C GLY A 374 9.10 14.56 -22.67
N ASP A 375 9.31 13.85 -21.56
CA ASP A 375 10.54 13.94 -20.77
C ASP A 375 11.72 13.23 -21.47
N LYS A 376 12.59 14.04 -22.10
CA LYS A 376 13.81 13.54 -22.76
C LYS A 376 14.84 13.01 -21.76
N GLU A 377 14.92 13.59 -20.56
CA GLU A 377 15.85 13.15 -19.53
C GLU A 377 15.47 11.76 -19.03
N PHE A 378 14.17 11.48 -18.91
CA PHE A 378 13.68 10.15 -18.53
C PHE A 378 14.15 9.04 -19.49
N LYS A 379 14.17 9.29 -20.81
CA LYS A 379 14.65 8.28 -21.78
C LYS A 379 16.13 7.95 -21.63
N ASP A 380 16.95 8.93 -21.22
CA ASP A 380 18.37 8.69 -20.95
C ASP A 380 18.58 8.05 -19.57
N GLU A 381 17.73 8.36 -18.58
CA GLU A 381 17.71 7.65 -17.30
C GLU A 381 17.35 6.17 -17.44
N LEU A 382 16.47 5.80 -18.37
CA LEU A 382 16.14 4.39 -18.65
C LEU A 382 17.34 3.55 -19.09
N LYS A 383 18.41 4.17 -19.59
CA LYS A 383 19.68 3.49 -19.91
C LYS A 383 20.55 3.24 -18.69
N LYS A 384 20.13 3.71 -17.51
CA LYS A 384 20.81 3.59 -16.22
C LYS A 384 19.86 2.88 -15.24
N PRO A 385 19.72 1.54 -15.30
CA PRO A 385 18.67 0.87 -14.56
C PRO A 385 18.80 0.99 -13.03
N TRP A 386 19.97 1.35 -12.50
CA TRP A 386 20.16 1.67 -11.08
C TRP A 386 19.46 2.96 -10.62
N LEU A 387 19.08 3.85 -11.55
CA LEU A 387 18.26 5.03 -11.28
C LEU A 387 16.75 4.72 -11.28
N VAL A 388 16.34 3.53 -11.71
CA VAL A 388 14.95 3.07 -11.71
C VAL A 388 14.54 2.80 -10.27
N ARG A 389 13.99 3.84 -9.64
CA ARG A 389 13.48 3.89 -8.25
C ARG A 389 12.25 4.79 -8.25
N SER A 390 11.09 4.24 -8.60
CA SER A 390 9.82 4.98 -8.65
C SER A 390 9.00 4.64 -7.43
N ALA A 391 8.51 5.68 -6.75
CA ALA A 391 7.74 5.52 -5.52
C ALA A 391 6.40 6.25 -5.65
N ALA A 392 5.33 5.61 -5.16
CA ALA A 392 4.13 6.36 -4.80
C ALA A 392 4.30 6.87 -3.39
N ILE A 393 4.03 8.15 -3.19
CA ILE A 393 4.19 8.78 -1.88
C ILE A 393 3.02 8.47 -0.97
N GLN A 394 1.82 8.36 -1.53
CA GLN A 394 0.57 8.23 -0.81
C GLN A 394 -0.51 7.70 -1.75
N SER A 395 -1.52 7.05 -1.17
CA SER A 395 -2.78 6.70 -1.83
C SER A 395 -3.98 7.29 -1.07
N VAL A 396 -4.93 7.84 -1.79
CA VAL A 396 -6.21 8.36 -1.26
C VAL A 396 -7.35 7.86 -2.14
N SER A 397 -8.26 7.05 -1.59
CA SER A 397 -9.44 6.55 -2.34
C SER A 397 -10.66 7.45 -2.19
N LEU A 398 -11.42 7.61 -3.26
CA LEU A 398 -12.69 8.33 -3.29
C LEU A 398 -13.87 7.38 -3.09
N ASN A 399 -14.84 7.75 -2.24
CA ASN A 399 -16.08 6.98 -2.06
C ASN A 399 -17.09 7.35 -3.16
N LEU A 400 -17.07 6.64 -4.28
CA LEU A 400 -17.93 6.96 -5.43
C LEU A 400 -19.44 6.76 -5.15
N PRO A 401 -19.88 5.70 -4.44
CA PRO A 401 -21.31 5.54 -4.09
C PRO A 401 -21.88 6.75 -3.34
N ARG A 402 -21.10 7.31 -2.42
CA ARG A 402 -21.50 8.52 -1.67
C ARG A 402 -21.69 9.75 -2.54
N VAL A 403 -20.87 9.90 -3.58
CA VAL A 403 -21.07 10.96 -4.59
C VAL A 403 -22.44 10.80 -5.23
N ALA A 404 -22.84 9.57 -5.59
CA ALA A 404 -24.14 9.28 -6.20
C ALA A 404 -25.33 9.56 -5.26
N TYR A 405 -25.27 9.10 -3.99
CA TYR A 405 -26.31 9.41 -3.00
C TYR A 405 -26.47 10.93 -2.80
N SER A 406 -25.35 11.65 -2.80
CA SER A 406 -25.36 13.11 -2.67
C SER A 406 -25.94 13.79 -3.91
N ALA A 407 -25.72 13.24 -5.10
CA ALA A 407 -26.18 13.76 -6.37
C ALA A 407 -27.69 13.60 -6.60
N LYS A 408 -28.31 12.53 -6.06
CA LYS A 408 -29.75 12.23 -6.22
C LYS A 408 -30.22 12.23 -7.68
N GLY A 409 -29.40 11.67 -8.57
CA GLY A 409 -29.69 11.59 -10.01
C GLY A 409 -29.40 12.88 -10.82
N ASP A 410 -28.84 13.93 -10.21
CA ASP A 410 -28.44 15.15 -10.93
C ASP A 410 -26.98 15.07 -11.41
N ASP A 411 -26.77 14.99 -12.73
CA ASP A 411 -25.45 14.92 -13.38
C ASP A 411 -24.54 16.08 -12.99
N LYS A 412 -25.05 17.32 -12.92
CA LYS A 412 -24.22 18.49 -12.60
C LYS A 412 -23.77 18.44 -11.16
N LYS A 413 -24.67 18.01 -10.26
CA LYS A 413 -24.35 17.84 -8.85
C LYS A 413 -23.35 16.71 -8.65
N LEU A 414 -23.51 15.58 -9.36
CA LEU A 414 -22.57 14.47 -9.33
C LEU A 414 -21.16 14.92 -9.69
N LEU A 415 -21.00 15.62 -10.82
CA LEU A 415 -19.69 16.11 -11.25
C LEU A 415 -19.09 17.14 -10.28
N SER A 416 -19.91 18.03 -9.71
CA SER A 416 -19.46 19.00 -8.71
C SER A 416 -18.89 18.33 -7.46
N VAL A 417 -19.63 17.36 -6.89
CA VAL A 417 -19.21 16.64 -5.68
C VAL A 417 -17.98 15.78 -5.97
N LEU A 418 -17.89 15.21 -7.18
CA LEU A 418 -16.74 14.44 -7.63
C LEU A 418 -15.47 15.31 -7.70
N SER A 419 -15.56 16.53 -8.22
CA SER A 419 -14.45 17.51 -8.20
C SER A 419 -14.05 17.92 -6.78
N GLU A 420 -15.01 18.10 -5.87
CA GLU A 420 -14.72 18.39 -4.45
C GLU A 420 -13.91 17.25 -3.81
N TYR A 421 -14.29 15.99 -4.08
CA TYR A 421 -13.58 14.82 -3.55
C TYR A 421 -12.17 14.71 -4.14
N ALA A 422 -12.01 14.97 -5.44
CA ALA A 422 -10.71 15.00 -6.09
C ALA A 422 -9.81 16.11 -5.52
N ASP A 423 -10.34 17.31 -5.27
CA ASP A 423 -9.58 18.43 -4.69
C ASP A 423 -9.14 18.14 -3.24
N ARG A 424 -10.00 17.49 -2.44
CA ARG A 424 -9.63 17.01 -1.10
C ARG A 424 -8.52 15.98 -1.16
N ALA A 425 -8.57 15.02 -2.09
CA ALA A 425 -7.49 14.04 -2.27
C ALA A 425 -6.18 14.71 -2.68
N VAL A 426 -6.22 15.67 -3.61
CA VAL A 426 -5.05 16.48 -4.01
C VAL A 426 -4.48 17.26 -2.82
N THR A 427 -5.33 17.86 -2.00
CA THR A 427 -4.91 18.61 -0.80
C THR A 427 -4.27 17.70 0.24
N ALA A 428 -4.83 16.51 0.48
CA ALA A 428 -4.22 15.51 1.36
C ALA A 428 -2.81 15.10 0.86
N HIS A 429 -2.65 14.88 -0.44
CA HIS A 429 -1.34 14.55 -1.04
C HIS A 429 -0.31 15.67 -0.86
N ILE A 430 -0.72 16.94 -1.01
CA ILE A 430 0.16 18.09 -0.78
C ILE A 430 0.62 18.11 0.69
N GLN A 431 -0.30 17.99 1.65
CA GLN A 431 0.03 17.99 3.08
C GLN A 431 0.99 16.84 3.45
N LYS A 432 0.73 15.65 2.92
CA LYS A 432 1.62 14.49 3.10
C LYS A 432 3.01 14.69 2.48
N LYS A 433 3.08 15.29 1.28
CA LYS A 433 4.34 15.62 0.63
C LYS A 433 5.16 16.58 1.49
N ASP A 434 4.57 17.67 1.94
CA ASP A 434 5.26 18.70 2.73
C ASP A 434 5.82 18.10 4.03
N PHE A 435 5.04 17.22 4.68
CA PHE A 435 5.47 16.49 5.86
C PHE A 435 6.67 15.58 5.58
N LEU A 436 6.61 14.78 4.51
CA LEU A 436 7.72 13.88 4.16
C LEU A 436 8.98 14.63 3.69
N GLU A 437 8.84 15.73 2.95
CA GLU A 437 9.98 16.56 2.55
C GLU A 437 10.67 17.18 3.76
N LYS A 438 9.91 17.58 4.79
CA LYS A 438 10.48 17.99 6.08
C LYS A 438 11.28 16.85 6.72
N LEU A 439 10.76 15.63 6.75
CA LEU A 439 11.51 14.48 7.29
C LEU A 439 12.77 14.13 6.48
N LEU A 440 12.70 14.20 5.16
CA LEU A 440 13.83 13.97 4.26
C LEU A 440 14.90 15.07 4.38
N SER A 441 14.50 16.29 4.73
CA SER A 441 15.44 17.42 4.90
C SER A 441 16.48 17.21 6.00
N TYR A 442 16.23 16.31 6.96
CA TYR A 442 17.19 15.92 7.99
C TYR A 442 18.32 14.99 7.47
N ALA A 443 18.23 14.55 6.21
CA ALA A 443 19.22 13.74 5.51
C ALA A 443 19.68 12.52 6.35
N GLU A 444 20.98 12.26 6.40
CA GLU A 444 21.56 11.08 7.08
C GLU A 444 21.31 11.03 8.59
N LYS A 445 20.91 12.15 9.21
CA LYS A 445 20.58 12.22 10.65
C LYS A 445 19.08 12.06 10.93
N GLY A 446 18.27 12.04 9.87
CA GLY A 446 16.81 11.98 9.95
C GLY A 446 16.25 10.57 10.12
N PRO A 447 14.95 10.46 10.42
CA PRO A 447 14.25 9.19 10.47
C PRO A 447 14.19 8.50 9.09
N LEU A 448 14.32 9.25 8.01
CA LEU A 448 14.33 8.75 6.62
C LEU A 448 15.72 8.75 5.99
N ALA A 449 16.78 8.63 6.80
CA ALA A 449 18.17 8.63 6.34
C ALA A 449 18.44 7.65 5.19
N LEU A 450 17.83 6.46 5.22
CA LEU A 450 17.92 5.48 4.13
C LEU A 450 17.40 6.06 2.80
N LEU A 451 16.25 6.74 2.83
CA LEU A 451 15.61 7.26 1.63
C LEU A 451 16.29 8.54 1.12
N ALA A 452 17.00 9.25 2.02
CA ALA A 452 17.77 10.44 1.71
C ALA A 452 19.24 10.15 1.33
N MET A 453 19.71 8.91 1.45
CA MET A 453 21.09 8.56 1.12
C MET A 453 21.40 8.85 -0.35
N ASN A 454 22.59 9.36 -0.63
CA ASN A 454 23.02 9.72 -1.98
C ASN A 454 24.30 8.96 -2.35
N ARG A 455 24.19 8.07 -3.34
CA ARG A 455 25.31 7.22 -3.81
C ARG A 455 25.58 7.34 -5.32
N ASP A 456 24.65 7.95 -6.04
CA ASP A 456 24.63 8.03 -7.50
C ASP A 456 24.21 9.44 -7.98
N ASP A 457 24.63 10.46 -7.24
CA ASP A 457 24.29 11.90 -7.40
C ASP A 457 22.83 12.26 -7.11
N TYR A 458 22.00 11.28 -6.79
CA TYR A 458 20.60 11.46 -6.42
C TYR A 458 20.28 10.86 -5.04
N PRO A 459 19.34 11.45 -4.28
CA PRO A 459 18.76 10.77 -3.13
C PRO A 459 18.08 9.46 -3.57
N PHE A 460 18.08 8.46 -2.70
CA PHE A 460 17.47 7.15 -3.01
C PHE A 460 16.00 7.29 -3.45
N ILE A 461 15.19 8.06 -2.71
CA ILE A 461 13.90 8.54 -3.23
C ILE A 461 14.06 9.92 -3.86
N ARG A 462 13.57 10.02 -5.09
CA ARG A 462 13.52 11.26 -5.86
C ARG A 462 12.09 11.79 -5.86
N MET A 463 11.77 12.71 -4.96
CA MET A 463 10.41 13.26 -4.80
C MET A 463 9.86 13.89 -6.09
N ASN A 464 10.72 14.49 -6.92
CA ASN A 464 10.37 15.04 -8.23
C ASN A 464 10.02 13.98 -9.30
N ARG A 465 10.35 12.72 -9.04
CA ARG A 465 10.09 11.55 -9.90
C ARG A 465 9.06 10.60 -9.28
N SER A 466 8.53 10.95 -8.11
CA SER A 466 7.51 10.21 -7.39
C SER A 466 6.11 10.64 -7.84
N TYR A 467 5.11 9.83 -7.55
CA TYR A 467 3.72 10.06 -7.94
C TYR A 467 2.76 9.88 -6.75
N TYR A 468 1.52 10.32 -6.93
CA TYR A 468 0.50 10.40 -5.89
C TYR A 468 -0.78 9.75 -6.39
N VAL A 469 -1.23 8.70 -5.69
CA VAL A 469 -2.32 7.84 -6.15
C VAL A 469 -3.67 8.37 -5.68
N ILE A 470 -4.59 8.56 -6.63
CA ILE A 470 -6.00 8.80 -6.37
C ILE A 470 -6.75 7.55 -6.78
N GLY A 471 -7.21 6.82 -5.78
CA GLY A 471 -7.91 5.55 -5.94
C GLY A 471 -9.41 5.71 -6.04
N LEU A 472 -10.08 4.73 -6.63
CA LEU A 472 -11.54 4.68 -6.75
C LEU A 472 -12.09 3.49 -5.95
N VAL A 473 -13.30 3.61 -5.40
CA VAL A 473 -14.05 2.48 -4.82
C VAL A 473 -15.53 2.65 -5.14
N GLY A 474 -16.18 1.59 -5.62
CA GLY A 474 -17.63 1.55 -5.84
C GLY A 474 -18.12 2.25 -7.10
N LEU A 475 -17.38 2.21 -8.22
CA LEU A 475 -17.88 2.75 -9.49
C LEU A 475 -19.16 2.04 -9.92
N ASN A 476 -19.23 0.71 -9.77
CA ASN A 476 -20.42 -0.06 -10.09
C ASN A 476 -21.66 0.46 -9.33
N GLU A 477 -21.52 0.68 -8.02
CA GLU A 477 -22.62 1.20 -7.21
C GLU A 477 -22.93 2.67 -7.50
N LEU A 478 -21.95 3.53 -7.79
CA LEU A 478 -22.20 4.89 -8.27
C LEU A 478 -23.11 4.88 -9.51
N VAL A 479 -22.77 4.06 -10.51
CA VAL A 479 -23.55 3.96 -11.74
C VAL A 479 -24.93 3.36 -11.48
N GLN A 480 -25.01 2.34 -10.63
CA GLN A 480 -26.28 1.72 -10.25
C GLN A 480 -27.22 2.71 -9.54
N ILE A 481 -26.71 3.49 -8.59
CA ILE A 481 -27.48 4.51 -7.87
C ILE A 481 -27.97 5.60 -8.83
N HIS A 482 -27.10 6.05 -9.74
CA HIS A 482 -27.39 7.20 -10.59
C HIS A 482 -28.27 6.86 -11.81
N THR A 483 -28.09 5.68 -12.40
CA THR A 483 -28.76 5.27 -13.65
C THR A 483 -29.82 4.20 -13.45
N GLY A 484 -29.83 3.52 -12.30
CA GLY A 484 -30.68 2.36 -12.02
C GLY A 484 -30.14 1.03 -12.57
N CYS A 485 -29.01 1.04 -13.30
CA CYS A 485 -28.38 -0.16 -13.87
C CYS A 485 -26.93 -0.28 -13.42
N GLN A 486 -26.47 -1.50 -13.16
CA GLN A 486 -25.05 -1.80 -12.94
C GLN A 486 -24.26 -1.68 -14.25
N LEU A 487 -22.93 -1.58 -14.13
CA LEU A 487 -22.02 -1.37 -15.27
C LEU A 487 -22.17 -2.40 -16.39
N HIS A 488 -22.48 -3.66 -16.04
CA HIS A 488 -22.59 -4.76 -16.98
C HIS A 488 -24.01 -5.00 -17.53
N GLU A 489 -25.01 -4.31 -16.98
CA GLU A 489 -26.42 -4.55 -17.32
C GLU A 489 -26.87 -3.79 -18.58
N SER A 490 -26.17 -2.71 -18.96
CA SER A 490 -26.43 -2.00 -20.21
C SER A 490 -25.22 -1.23 -20.73
N GLU A 491 -25.14 -1.05 -22.05
CA GLU A 491 -24.12 -0.21 -22.71
C GLU A 491 -24.19 1.25 -22.23
N GLN A 492 -25.39 1.75 -21.94
CA GLN A 492 -25.60 3.12 -21.43
C GLN A 492 -25.01 3.30 -20.03
N ALA A 493 -25.11 2.29 -19.16
CA ALA A 493 -24.52 2.30 -17.83
C ALA A 493 -22.99 2.23 -17.90
N LEU A 494 -22.45 1.37 -18.76
CA LEU A 494 -21.02 1.28 -19.02
C LEU A 494 -20.45 2.61 -19.53
N ASP A 495 -21.09 3.20 -20.54
CA ASP A 495 -20.72 4.51 -21.11
C ASP A 495 -20.75 5.62 -20.07
N PHE A 496 -21.74 5.60 -19.17
CA PHE A 496 -21.81 6.54 -18.06
C PHE A 496 -20.63 6.35 -17.09
N GLY A 497 -20.32 5.11 -16.72
CA GLY A 497 -19.14 4.78 -15.91
C GLY A 497 -17.83 5.27 -16.54
N LEU A 498 -17.65 5.06 -17.84
CA LEU A 498 -16.47 5.54 -18.59
C LEU A 498 -16.38 7.07 -18.57
N LYS A 499 -17.51 7.78 -18.76
CA LYS A 499 -17.55 9.26 -18.67
C LYS A 499 -17.18 9.77 -17.28
N VAL A 500 -17.58 9.09 -16.21
CA VAL A 500 -17.21 9.44 -14.83
C VAL A 500 -15.70 9.30 -14.62
N VAL A 501 -15.10 8.20 -15.06
CA VAL A 501 -13.64 7.97 -14.94
C VAL A 501 -12.86 8.95 -15.84
N GLU A 502 -13.32 9.21 -17.06
CA GLU A 502 -12.73 10.20 -17.96
C GLU A 502 -12.77 11.62 -17.34
N TYR A 503 -13.88 11.98 -16.72
CA TYR A 503 -14.02 13.26 -16.01
C TYR A 503 -12.98 13.39 -14.90
N LEU A 504 -12.86 12.39 -14.03
CA LEU A 504 -11.85 12.35 -12.96
C LEU A 504 -10.43 12.46 -13.52
N ARG A 505 -10.12 11.70 -14.57
CA ARG A 505 -8.82 11.74 -15.22
C ARG A 505 -8.47 13.16 -15.66
N ARG A 506 -9.43 13.87 -16.26
CA ARG A 506 -9.23 15.26 -16.69
C ARG A 506 -8.96 16.20 -15.50
N GLU A 507 -9.74 16.10 -14.43
CA GLU A 507 -9.54 16.91 -13.23
C GLU A 507 -8.14 16.69 -12.62
N ILE A 508 -7.69 15.43 -12.60
CA ILE A 508 -6.39 15.01 -12.06
C ILE A 508 -5.23 15.48 -12.95
N MET A 509 -5.38 15.42 -14.27
CA MET A 509 -4.40 16.00 -15.20
C MET A 509 -4.29 17.52 -15.03
N LEU A 510 -5.42 18.23 -14.84
CA LEU A 510 -5.43 19.66 -14.56
C LEU A 510 -4.74 19.98 -13.23
N ALA A 511 -5.00 19.20 -12.18
CA ALA A 511 -4.33 19.34 -10.89
C ALA A 511 -2.82 19.07 -11.01
N THR A 512 -2.42 18.07 -11.79
CA THR A 512 -1.02 17.72 -12.04
C THR A 512 -0.24 18.89 -12.63
N GLY A 513 -0.80 19.53 -13.67
CA GLY A 513 -0.21 20.71 -14.28
C GLY A 513 -0.15 21.92 -13.34
N LYS A 514 -1.21 22.18 -12.59
CA LYS A 514 -1.30 23.33 -11.67
C LYS A 514 -0.39 23.23 -10.44
N LYS A 515 -0.21 22.02 -9.90
CA LYS A 515 0.53 21.78 -8.64
C LYS A 515 1.97 21.32 -8.87
N ALA A 516 2.37 21.05 -10.13
CA ALA A 516 3.66 20.44 -10.46
C ALA A 516 3.93 19.15 -9.66
N MET A 517 2.88 18.34 -9.48
CA MET A 517 2.91 17.05 -8.78
C MET A 517 2.21 16.01 -9.66
N LYS A 518 2.82 14.85 -9.89
CA LYS A 518 2.22 13.80 -10.72
C LYS A 518 1.16 13.03 -9.94
N PHE A 519 -0.11 13.34 -10.19
CA PHE A 519 -1.23 12.55 -9.68
C PHE A 519 -1.64 11.50 -10.70
N VAL A 520 -1.96 10.30 -10.25
CA VAL A 520 -2.40 9.18 -11.10
C VAL A 520 -3.69 8.58 -10.58
N LEU A 521 -4.57 8.16 -11.49
CA LEU A 521 -5.72 7.33 -11.14
C LEU A 521 -5.34 5.86 -11.11
N GLU A 522 -5.78 5.14 -10.08
CA GLU A 522 -5.44 3.74 -9.84
C GLU A 522 -6.66 2.93 -9.35
N GLN A 523 -6.65 1.62 -9.60
CA GLN A 523 -7.54 0.72 -8.88
C GLN A 523 -7.00 0.52 -7.46
N SER A 524 -7.74 0.99 -6.46
CA SER A 524 -7.37 0.80 -5.06
C SER A 524 -7.36 -0.70 -4.73
N PRO A 525 -6.37 -1.23 -4.00
CA PRO A 525 -6.45 -2.59 -3.47
C PRO A 525 -7.68 -2.78 -2.57
N ALA A 526 -8.14 -1.71 -1.89
CA ALA A 526 -9.39 -1.55 -1.14
C ALA A 526 -9.84 -2.70 -0.21
N GLU A 527 -8.91 -3.57 0.23
CA GLU A 527 -9.18 -4.77 1.05
C GLU A 527 -10.12 -4.47 2.24
N THR A 528 -9.86 -3.39 2.97
CA THR A 528 -10.70 -2.93 4.09
C THR A 528 -11.50 -1.67 3.77
N THR A 529 -11.11 -0.93 2.74
CA THR A 529 -11.71 0.36 2.37
C THR A 529 -13.12 0.18 1.80
N ALA A 530 -13.34 -0.84 0.96
CA ALA A 530 -14.64 -1.14 0.40
C ALA A 530 -15.68 -1.44 1.50
N TYR A 531 -15.29 -2.26 2.47
CA TYR A 531 -16.08 -2.55 3.68
C TYR A 531 -16.34 -1.27 4.50
N ARG A 532 -15.29 -0.47 4.74
CA ARG A 532 -15.39 0.75 5.54
C ARG A 532 -16.37 1.76 4.94
N PHE A 533 -16.30 2.00 3.63
CA PHE A 533 -17.23 2.92 2.96
C PHE A 533 -18.67 2.43 3.01
N ALA A 534 -18.92 1.15 2.71
CA ALA A 534 -20.26 0.56 2.80
C ALA A 534 -20.85 0.72 4.21
N ARG A 535 -20.08 0.40 5.26
CA ARG A 535 -20.51 0.55 6.65
C ARG A 535 -20.82 2.00 7.03
N LEU A 536 -19.99 2.96 6.61
CA LEU A 536 -20.23 4.37 6.89
C LEU A 536 -21.46 4.87 6.14
N ASP A 537 -21.65 4.47 4.88
CA ASP A 537 -22.81 4.90 4.10
C ASP A 537 -24.12 4.31 4.62
N LEU A 538 -24.12 3.08 5.14
CA LEU A 538 -25.26 2.55 5.89
C LEU A 538 -25.61 3.43 7.10
N LYS A 539 -24.62 4.03 7.77
CA LYS A 539 -24.89 4.94 8.89
C LYS A 539 -25.53 6.26 8.44
N TYR A 540 -25.07 6.84 7.32
CA TYR A 540 -25.47 8.20 6.91
C TYR A 540 -26.63 8.24 5.90
N PHE A 541 -26.81 7.18 5.10
CA PHE A 541 -27.73 7.12 3.96
C PHE A 541 -28.73 5.96 4.06
N SER A 542 -28.90 5.35 5.24
CA SER A 542 -30.00 4.38 5.44
C SER A 542 -31.38 5.04 5.36
N PRO A 543 -32.41 4.34 4.82
CA PRO A 543 -32.35 2.95 4.33
C PRO A 543 -31.85 2.80 2.89
N GLU A 544 -31.66 3.90 2.15
CA GLU A 544 -31.32 3.89 0.72
C GLU A 544 -30.06 3.09 0.42
N ALA A 545 -28.98 3.29 1.18
CA ALA A 545 -27.72 2.57 1.00
C ALA A 545 -27.85 1.05 1.13
N GLY A 546 -28.83 0.57 1.91
CA GLY A 546 -29.11 -0.86 2.10
C GLY A 546 -29.52 -1.59 0.82
N HIS A 547 -29.96 -0.88 -0.23
CA HIS A 547 -30.30 -1.48 -1.52
C HIS A 547 -29.09 -1.73 -2.43
N PHE A 548 -27.98 -1.04 -2.20
CA PHE A 548 -26.85 -1.02 -3.13
C PHE A 548 -25.59 -1.70 -2.59
N VAL A 549 -25.40 -1.64 -1.26
CA VAL A 549 -24.35 -2.38 -0.56
C VAL A 549 -24.46 -3.88 -0.87
N LYS A 550 -23.31 -4.51 -1.10
CA LYS A 550 -23.20 -5.95 -1.37
C LYS A 550 -22.84 -6.70 -0.09
N GLY A 551 -22.96 -8.04 -0.14
CA GLY A 551 -22.71 -8.92 0.99
C GLY A 551 -23.92 -9.09 1.91
N ASP A 552 -23.67 -9.46 3.16
CA ASP A 552 -24.71 -9.75 4.15
C ASP A 552 -24.78 -8.62 5.18
N ILE A 553 -25.91 -7.91 5.20
CA ILE A 553 -26.13 -6.79 6.13
C ILE A 553 -26.37 -7.29 7.56
N ASP A 554 -27.03 -8.44 7.73
CA ASP A 554 -27.38 -8.99 9.04
C ASP A 554 -26.14 -9.52 9.76
N GLU A 555 -25.22 -10.14 9.02
CA GLU A 555 -23.91 -10.56 9.54
C GLU A 555 -22.89 -9.40 9.62
N GLY A 556 -23.24 -8.23 9.06
CA GLY A 556 -22.34 -7.08 8.97
C GLY A 556 -21.17 -7.30 8.00
N ALA A 557 -21.25 -8.29 7.11
CA ALA A 557 -20.27 -8.61 6.07
C ALA A 557 -20.57 -7.81 4.78
N VAL A 558 -20.48 -6.47 4.88
CA VAL A 558 -20.92 -5.53 3.85
C VAL A 558 -19.77 -4.96 3.03
N TYR A 559 -19.95 -4.74 1.72
CA TYR A 559 -18.90 -4.13 0.90
C TYR A 559 -19.46 -3.40 -0.34
N TYR A 560 -18.63 -2.57 -0.95
CA TYR A 560 -18.82 -2.07 -2.31
C TYR A 560 -17.91 -2.79 -3.30
N THR A 561 -18.29 -2.82 -4.57
CA THR A 561 -17.45 -3.39 -5.62
C THR A 561 -16.17 -2.56 -5.72
N ASN A 562 -15.01 -3.22 -5.78
CA ASN A 562 -13.75 -2.51 -5.75
C ASN A 562 -13.54 -1.69 -7.04
N SER A 563 -13.03 -0.47 -6.89
CA SER A 563 -12.53 0.37 -7.98
C SER A 563 -13.46 0.48 -9.18
N THR A 564 -13.00 0.01 -10.34
CA THR A 564 -13.73 -0.01 -11.61
C THR A 564 -14.09 -1.44 -12.03
N HIS A 565 -14.02 -2.40 -11.10
CA HIS A 565 -14.42 -3.78 -11.38
C HIS A 565 -15.92 -3.87 -11.59
N LEU A 566 -16.34 -4.89 -12.33
CA LEU A 566 -17.74 -5.25 -12.40
C LEU A 566 -18.12 -6.03 -11.14
N ASN A 567 -19.39 -5.99 -10.75
CA ASN A 567 -19.90 -6.79 -9.64
C ASN A 567 -19.41 -8.24 -9.73
N ILE A 568 -18.82 -8.76 -8.66
CA ILE A 568 -18.22 -10.10 -8.62
C ILE A 568 -19.25 -11.18 -8.97
N SER A 569 -20.52 -10.98 -8.58
CA SER A 569 -21.63 -11.90 -8.83
C SER A 569 -22.29 -11.72 -10.21
N ALA A 570 -21.77 -10.83 -11.06
CA ALA A 570 -22.29 -10.66 -12.41
C ALA A 570 -22.09 -11.94 -13.23
N ASP A 571 -23.20 -12.48 -13.77
CA ASP A 571 -23.22 -13.66 -14.63
C ASP A 571 -22.71 -13.29 -16.04
N LEU A 572 -21.39 -13.32 -16.21
CA LEU A 572 -20.69 -12.94 -17.44
C LEU A 572 -19.62 -13.99 -17.79
N PRO A 573 -19.45 -14.33 -19.08
CA PRO A 573 -18.27 -15.06 -19.53
C PRO A 573 -16.98 -14.31 -19.16
N TYR A 574 -15.94 -15.04 -18.76
CA TYR A 574 -14.66 -14.43 -18.34
C TYR A 574 -14.07 -13.47 -19.38
N MET A 575 -14.06 -13.84 -20.66
CA MET A 575 -13.57 -12.94 -21.73
C MET A 575 -14.36 -11.64 -21.80
N GLN A 576 -15.69 -11.69 -21.61
CA GLN A 576 -16.51 -10.49 -21.62
C GLN A 576 -16.18 -9.58 -20.43
N ARG A 577 -16.02 -10.15 -19.23
CA ARG A 577 -15.56 -9.40 -18.05
C ARG A 577 -14.22 -8.72 -18.30
N VAL A 578 -13.23 -9.45 -18.81
CA VAL A 578 -11.89 -8.91 -19.09
C VAL A 578 -11.92 -7.78 -20.11
N VAL A 579 -12.73 -7.92 -21.16
CA VAL A 579 -12.91 -6.87 -22.19
C VAL A 579 -13.55 -5.62 -21.57
N LEU A 580 -14.66 -5.78 -20.84
CA LEU A 580 -15.39 -4.67 -20.24
C LEU A 580 -14.57 -3.93 -19.17
N GLU A 581 -13.91 -4.66 -18.26
CA GLU A 581 -13.03 -4.05 -17.26
C GLU A 581 -11.79 -3.41 -17.90
N GLY A 582 -11.27 -4.02 -18.98
CA GLY A 582 -10.15 -3.52 -19.75
C GLY A 582 -10.39 -2.12 -20.35
N LEU A 583 -11.63 -1.74 -20.66
CA LEU A 583 -11.95 -0.40 -21.15
C LEU A 583 -11.58 0.69 -20.13
N PHE A 584 -11.72 0.41 -18.83
CA PHE A 584 -11.32 1.37 -17.79
C PHE A 584 -9.81 1.50 -17.67
N HIS A 585 -9.05 0.44 -18.02
CA HIS A 585 -7.60 0.44 -17.90
C HIS A 585 -6.94 1.47 -18.82
N GLU A 586 -7.63 1.92 -19.88
CA GLU A 586 -7.18 3.00 -20.79
C GLU A 586 -7.25 4.41 -20.17
N TYR A 587 -7.89 4.55 -18.99
CA TYR A 587 -8.04 5.82 -18.28
C TYR A 587 -7.22 5.90 -16.99
N LEU A 588 -6.77 4.76 -16.48
CA LEU A 588 -6.08 4.67 -15.20
C LEU A 588 -4.57 4.62 -15.47
N GLU A 589 -3.82 5.52 -14.84
CA GLU A 589 -2.37 5.56 -15.01
C GLU A 589 -1.63 4.70 -14.00
N GLY A 590 -2.20 4.37 -12.84
CA GLY A 590 -1.55 3.54 -11.82
C GLY A 590 -1.70 2.03 -12.09
N GLU A 591 -1.50 1.24 -11.03
CA GLU A 591 -1.81 -0.19 -11.02
C GLU A 591 -3.29 -0.49 -11.34
N VAL A 592 -3.49 -1.44 -12.24
CA VAL A 592 -4.82 -1.98 -12.59
C VAL A 592 -4.69 -3.46 -12.78
N ILE A 593 -5.75 -4.18 -12.42
CA ILE A 593 -5.79 -5.63 -12.51
C ILE A 593 -7.24 -6.10 -12.62
N THR A 594 -7.48 -7.11 -13.44
CA THR A 594 -8.73 -7.87 -13.40
C THR A 594 -8.47 -9.19 -12.69
N HIS A 595 -9.32 -9.51 -11.71
CA HIS A 595 -9.27 -10.75 -10.97
C HIS A 595 -10.33 -11.72 -11.51
N LEU A 596 -9.91 -12.90 -11.95
CA LEU A 596 -10.84 -13.95 -12.39
C LEU A 596 -11.00 -15.02 -11.32
N GLN A 597 -12.18 -15.07 -10.70
CA GLN A 597 -12.54 -16.10 -9.74
C GLN A 597 -12.78 -17.42 -10.50
N MET A 598 -11.93 -18.41 -10.27
CA MET A 598 -12.02 -19.72 -10.93
C MET A 598 -12.82 -20.74 -10.12
N GLY A 599 -13.09 -20.43 -8.84
CA GLY A 599 -13.70 -21.38 -7.91
C GLY A 599 -12.81 -22.61 -7.70
N GLY A 600 -13.43 -23.77 -7.45
CA GLY A 600 -12.76 -25.07 -7.33
C GLY A 600 -12.49 -25.80 -8.65
N GLU A 601 -12.72 -25.16 -9.79
CA GLU A 601 -12.52 -25.78 -11.11
C GLU A 601 -11.05 -25.86 -11.48
N ASN A 602 -10.64 -26.97 -12.09
CA ASN A 602 -9.28 -27.15 -12.59
C ASN A 602 -9.27 -27.00 -14.11
N TYR A 603 -8.53 -26.02 -14.60
CA TYR A 603 -8.44 -25.68 -16.02
C TYR A 603 -7.15 -26.22 -16.64
N ASP A 604 -7.22 -26.68 -17.88
CA ASP A 604 -6.02 -27.13 -18.58
C ASP A 604 -5.11 -25.93 -18.88
N LYS A 605 -3.81 -26.11 -18.66
CA LYS A 605 -2.81 -25.04 -18.84
C LYS A 605 -2.75 -24.48 -20.27
N LYS A 606 -3.09 -25.29 -21.28
CA LYS A 606 -3.14 -24.83 -22.69
C LYS A 606 -4.36 -24.00 -22.97
N GLU A 607 -5.49 -24.33 -22.34
CA GLU A 607 -6.71 -23.51 -22.41
C GLU A 607 -6.47 -22.16 -21.77
N LEU A 608 -5.86 -22.13 -20.58
CA LEU A 608 -5.46 -20.89 -19.92
C LEU A 608 -4.45 -20.10 -20.75
N ALA A 609 -3.42 -20.74 -21.32
CA ALA A 609 -2.46 -20.06 -22.19
C ALA A 609 -3.13 -19.47 -23.45
N GLY A 610 -4.09 -20.19 -24.04
CA GLY A 610 -4.93 -19.70 -25.13
C GLY A 610 -5.80 -18.50 -24.72
N PHE A 611 -6.38 -18.54 -23.52
CA PHE A 611 -7.13 -17.43 -22.94
C PHE A 611 -6.24 -16.20 -22.73
N ILE A 612 -5.05 -16.35 -22.16
CA ILE A 612 -4.08 -15.26 -21.99
C ILE A 612 -3.72 -14.63 -23.34
N LYS A 613 -3.53 -15.45 -24.38
CA LYS A 613 -3.33 -14.94 -25.74
C LYS A 613 -4.52 -14.14 -26.25
N ASP A 614 -5.73 -14.65 -26.05
CA ASP A 614 -6.96 -13.96 -26.43
C ASP A 614 -7.14 -12.64 -25.68
N VAL A 615 -6.81 -12.58 -24.38
CA VAL A 615 -6.80 -11.35 -23.59
C VAL A 615 -5.78 -10.35 -24.15
N PHE A 616 -4.58 -10.81 -24.49
CA PHE A 616 -3.55 -9.98 -25.11
C PHE A 616 -4.05 -9.38 -26.45
N ASP A 617 -4.66 -10.20 -27.30
CA ASP A 617 -5.06 -9.80 -28.66
C ASP A 617 -6.38 -9.02 -28.73
N LYS A 618 -7.35 -9.30 -27.84
CA LYS A 618 -8.76 -8.87 -27.98
C LYS A 618 -9.25 -7.90 -26.89
N SER A 619 -8.40 -7.51 -25.93
CA SER A 619 -8.79 -6.61 -24.85
C SER A 619 -7.77 -5.49 -24.61
N ALA A 620 -8.23 -4.41 -23.99
CA ALA A 620 -7.37 -3.34 -23.46
C ALA A 620 -6.87 -3.63 -22.03
N ASN A 621 -7.14 -4.82 -21.49
CA ASN A 621 -6.73 -5.19 -20.16
C ASN A 621 -5.20 -5.18 -20.01
N ARG A 622 -4.68 -4.75 -18.86
CA ARG A 622 -3.24 -4.50 -18.63
C ARG A 622 -2.62 -5.47 -17.63
N GLN A 623 -3.39 -5.94 -16.66
CA GLN A 623 -2.96 -7.03 -15.78
C GLN A 623 -4.12 -7.95 -15.43
N LEU A 624 -3.81 -9.23 -15.32
CA LEU A 624 -4.78 -10.27 -15.03
C LEU A 624 -4.18 -11.27 -14.04
N ASP A 625 -4.98 -11.71 -13.08
CA ASP A 625 -4.68 -12.90 -12.30
C ASP A 625 -5.86 -13.88 -12.27
N PHE A 626 -5.53 -15.06 -11.81
CA PHE A 626 -6.43 -16.19 -11.64
C PHE A 626 -6.54 -16.48 -10.15
N SER A 627 -7.76 -16.49 -9.62
CA SER A 627 -8.06 -16.74 -8.21
C SER A 627 -8.71 -18.13 -8.06
N PRO A 628 -7.93 -19.21 -7.93
CA PRO A 628 -8.45 -20.53 -7.60
C PRO A 628 -8.78 -20.65 -6.11
N GLU A 629 -9.74 -21.50 -5.80
CA GLU A 629 -10.08 -21.86 -4.42
C GLU A 629 -9.39 -23.16 -4.01
N PHE A 630 -8.93 -23.23 -2.77
CA PHE A 630 -8.30 -24.42 -2.22
C PHE A 630 -8.60 -24.57 -0.73
N THR A 631 -8.57 -25.81 -0.27
CA THR A 631 -8.78 -26.21 1.12
C THR A 631 -7.52 -26.89 1.66
N SER A 632 -6.99 -26.43 2.78
CA SER A 632 -5.76 -26.96 3.39
C SER A 632 -6.06 -27.68 4.70
N CYS A 633 -5.88 -29.00 4.73
CA CYS A 633 -6.12 -29.77 5.96
C CYS A 633 -5.02 -29.53 7.00
N LEU A 634 -5.41 -29.15 8.22
CA LEU A 634 -4.48 -28.95 9.33
C LEU A 634 -3.97 -30.27 9.92
N SER A 635 -4.75 -31.36 9.82
CA SER A 635 -4.37 -32.65 10.39
C SER A 635 -3.38 -33.45 9.53
N CYS A 636 -3.54 -33.44 8.20
CA CYS A 636 -2.65 -34.18 7.29
C CYS A 636 -1.75 -33.30 6.40
N GLY A 637 -1.91 -31.98 6.45
CA GLY A 637 -1.10 -31.00 5.73
C GLY A 637 -1.38 -30.90 4.21
N LYS A 638 -2.24 -31.75 3.65
CA LYS A 638 -2.54 -31.76 2.22
C LYS A 638 -3.52 -30.66 1.82
N THR A 639 -3.34 -30.17 0.60
CA THR A 639 -4.21 -29.16 -0.03
C THR A 639 -5.02 -29.79 -1.15
N ALA A 640 -6.32 -29.51 -1.21
CA ALA A 640 -7.24 -29.93 -2.26
C ALA A 640 -7.84 -28.71 -2.95
N ALA A 641 -8.21 -28.86 -4.23
CA ALA A 641 -8.93 -27.82 -4.96
C ALA A 641 -10.37 -27.63 -4.43
N GLY A 642 -10.88 -26.39 -4.54
CA GLY A 642 -12.19 -25.96 -4.10
C GLY A 642 -12.30 -25.74 -2.59
N VAL A 643 -13.44 -25.17 -2.18
CA VAL A 643 -13.84 -25.02 -0.77
C VAL A 643 -14.55 -26.29 -0.31
N ASN A 644 -13.91 -27.05 0.58
CA ASN A 644 -14.42 -28.33 1.09
C ASN A 644 -14.64 -28.23 2.61
N HIS A 645 -15.77 -28.73 3.10
CA HIS A 645 -16.07 -28.75 4.55
C HIS A 645 -15.29 -29.82 5.34
N ALA A 646 -14.66 -30.77 4.64
CA ALA A 646 -13.82 -31.80 5.22
C ALA A 646 -12.70 -32.20 4.24
N CYS A 647 -11.59 -32.70 4.77
CA CYS A 647 -10.43 -33.07 3.97
C CYS A 647 -10.74 -34.29 3.10
N VAL A 648 -10.63 -34.13 1.78
CA VAL A 648 -10.85 -35.22 0.81
C VAL A 648 -9.81 -36.36 0.90
N TYR A 649 -8.70 -36.16 1.61
CA TYR A 649 -7.63 -37.15 1.76
C TYR A 649 -7.69 -37.95 3.06
N CYS A 650 -8.15 -37.36 4.17
CA CYS A 650 -8.16 -38.02 5.49
C CYS A 650 -9.50 -37.94 6.24
N GLY A 651 -10.48 -37.18 5.74
CA GLY A 651 -11.79 -37.01 6.36
C GLY A 651 -11.84 -36.07 7.57
N SER A 652 -10.75 -35.36 7.90
CA SER A 652 -10.74 -34.39 9.00
C SER A 652 -11.62 -33.17 8.69
N ASN A 653 -12.29 -32.64 9.70
CA ASN A 653 -13.04 -31.38 9.63
C ASN A 653 -12.18 -30.15 9.98
N GLU A 654 -10.88 -30.35 10.28
CA GLU A 654 -9.91 -29.28 10.50
C GLU A 654 -9.30 -28.87 9.15
N VAL A 655 -10.01 -28.01 8.42
CA VAL A 655 -9.71 -27.61 7.04
C VAL A 655 -9.78 -26.11 6.82
#